data_AF-A0A970CLX2-F1
#
_entry.id   AF-A0A970CLX2-F1
#
_cell.length_a   1.000
_cell.length_b   1.000
_cell.length_c   1.000
_cell.angle_alpha   90.00
_cell.angle_beta   90.00
_cell.angle_gamma   90.00
#
_symmetry.space_group_name_H-M   'P 1'
#
loop_
_entity.id
_entity.type
_entity.pdbx_description
1 polymer ?
#
loop_
_entity_poly.entity_id
_entity_poly.type
_entity_poly.pdbx_seq_one_letter_code
_entity_poly.pdbx_strand_id
1 'polypeptide(L)'
;MFAEIDYRWRKRILITTVISLLLIILTAFLIIRSVLLFYTEDKARVFELSRNFAGDPVAAFGINLETVSSGNIIRYGGFEPEVLQNQFTVTAGTENSFVIPSVAIGDTVRSSKDYYEGADIRIYSQSQDRFELRHEARITNFSAGQLLNFRQILVPAEMPTDVVLHDAAAYEGTIMLVGDQGIILEITRDGETRLNHLDTTSRLTAVAGSAAGWITVADDGSYYLSSDGRNWQRERIANISFNDIISLTADGKADYLACADDGKLYRIGYSGFEEINLDLHNDLNAIAIYGERIVLAASNGLILSGDLDLQFRPVENLNSSHNWLSIAAGTEGFVSCGTQGGMAYSADGLNFELIKPDVLAEVYGVNPIADQSEHESIIWPALVNCTWLTDQAVLFQTASGQSWLSEAPGESLLVSPYFKGGGSVNFINTLPGGRILSVYENSSLEMANLSDIVTFAPALDKGEVQSGDMILLEKVSLPPAFGQAGTDSEAVPEPESQEVISKDGSVPGIWYVSGGSELTMQQVAADSPRELGRGCVRLSNVAADGAEEMANELLIGSSGQVVNSIYNRMPVWLDSRLAQKLDLKQSGGLTESFYRLEVYLRQEGLNNNSVVAWLSGLQVDTSHTVHKLGNDWERHQFIFVLGRHSTDSEVWLNIGFAGKGTLWLDQIWFGSAGDEPVSLPTTLIEQIGQIEPEVVRFGFVPIGAPGQGNHSWLLPEGTGLRISAFAEATAVTDNVTDHYHPAQVSEVHNLSAALKLSQQVGADPWLVVDAMATDAEILHLVEFLAGSHSSDFGRLRSQQGAVGRWSDQFNLLYLEICDPTDVFTNDTSRTTYVNHVIDTLLSASDYSHLENKLIVIDGMNYDGQILASKADYHAGILTGTDVINNVGQLTTTWSEFLRNVPTRRVLAGTNAPEMIKSFSWSSYGESLRLADYAALVFGEAGGRINLVLIDGEQMDSEVAARIYTALLHAGREISNKWALSPPVELLTADRMTTDKSAANTEASDTAVTTSNADPEAETDPEGPEAGNGIDPDAEELLLFSFVSGEQRTVIMLNLGSQNISLRLGGNAPISQGELYSYDARATLLAQDQINSSSHIYRVLPGGMLVLTETVSAAD
;
A
#
# COMPACT_ATOMS: atom_id res chain seq x y z
N MET A 1 -67.61 -41.71 36.67
CA MET A 1 -67.10 -41.19 37.96
C MET A 1 -66.75 -39.70 37.83
N PHE A 2 -67.69 -38.86 37.38
CA PHE A 2 -67.59 -37.38 37.42
C PHE A 2 -69.00 -36.75 37.54
N ALA A 3 -69.89 -37.39 38.29
CA ALA A 3 -71.28 -36.96 38.47
C ALA A 3 -71.53 -36.20 39.78
N GLU A 4 -70.56 -36.06 40.69
CA GLU A 4 -70.70 -35.28 41.93
C GLU A 4 -69.48 -34.38 42.16
N ILE A 5 -69.19 -33.52 41.19
CA ILE A 5 -68.37 -32.33 41.46
C ILE A 5 -69.32 -31.16 41.70
N ASP A 6 -69.33 -30.73 42.97
CA ASP A 6 -70.05 -29.59 43.53
C ASP A 6 -70.05 -28.37 42.59
N TYR A 7 -71.20 -27.71 42.44
CA TYR A 7 -71.41 -26.59 41.49
C TYR A 7 -70.36 -25.47 41.68
N ARG A 8 -69.88 -25.28 42.91
CA ARG A 8 -68.79 -24.33 43.23
C ARG A 8 -67.46 -24.70 42.57
N TRP A 9 -67.15 -25.99 42.47
CA TRP A 9 -65.94 -26.48 41.79
C TRP A 9 -66.05 -26.37 40.28
N ARG A 10 -67.22 -26.61 39.68
CA ARG A 10 -67.45 -26.35 38.25
C ARG A 10 -67.28 -24.86 37.91
N LYS A 11 -67.80 -23.97 38.76
CA LYS A 11 -67.64 -22.52 38.57
C LYS A 11 -66.18 -22.09 38.71
N ARG A 12 -65.44 -22.64 39.68
CA ARG A 12 -64.01 -22.37 39.82
C ARG A 12 -63.22 -22.88 38.63
N ILE A 13 -63.38 -24.15 38.25
CA ILE A 13 -62.69 -24.72 37.08
C ILE A 13 -63.03 -23.90 35.83
N LEU A 14 -64.30 -23.59 35.56
CA LEU A 14 -64.69 -22.77 34.41
C LEU A 14 -64.03 -21.39 34.44
N ILE A 15 -64.02 -20.72 35.60
CA ILE A 15 -63.37 -19.41 35.75
C ILE A 15 -61.86 -19.54 35.55
N THR A 16 -61.20 -20.54 36.12
CA THR A 16 -59.77 -20.74 35.94
C THR A 16 -59.44 -21.06 34.49
N THR A 17 -60.22 -21.91 33.81
CA THR A 17 -60.01 -22.22 32.39
C THR A 17 -60.21 -20.99 31.51
N VAL A 18 -61.22 -20.15 31.80
CA VAL A 18 -61.46 -18.90 31.06
C VAL A 18 -60.34 -17.89 31.30
N ILE A 19 -59.84 -17.77 32.54
CA ILE A 19 -58.71 -16.88 32.86
C ILE A 19 -57.42 -17.38 32.20
N SER A 20 -57.14 -18.69 32.24
CA SER A 20 -55.98 -19.27 31.58
C SER A 20 -56.05 -19.11 30.06
N LEU A 21 -57.23 -19.27 29.46
CA LEU A 21 -57.42 -19.05 28.02
C LEU A 21 -57.22 -17.57 27.65
N LEU A 22 -57.74 -16.65 28.47
CA LEU A 22 -57.53 -15.21 28.28
C LEU A 22 -56.05 -14.83 28.43
N LEU A 23 -55.32 -15.44 29.37
CA LEU A 23 -53.88 -15.25 29.52
C LEU A 23 -53.13 -15.76 28.30
N ILE A 24 -53.44 -16.95 27.79
CA ILE A 24 -52.80 -17.50 26.58
C ILE A 24 -53.08 -16.62 25.36
N ILE A 25 -54.33 -16.16 25.19
CA ILE A 25 -54.71 -15.25 24.10
C ILE A 25 -53.99 -13.91 24.24
N LEU A 26 -53.85 -13.38 25.47
CA LEU A 26 -53.13 -12.14 25.73
C LEU A 26 -51.64 -12.30 25.41
N THR A 27 -51.01 -13.42 25.81
CA THR A 27 -49.60 -13.70 25.50
C THR A 27 -49.41 -13.87 24.00
N ALA A 28 -50.28 -14.62 23.32
CA ALA A 28 -50.25 -14.76 21.86
C ALA A 28 -50.46 -13.41 21.17
N PHE A 29 -51.38 -12.56 21.66
CA PHE A 29 -51.59 -11.21 21.16
C PHE A 29 -50.37 -10.32 21.41
N LEU A 30 -49.71 -10.41 22.56
CA LEU A 30 -48.48 -9.66 22.84
C LEU A 30 -47.31 -10.14 21.97
N ILE A 31 -47.19 -11.44 21.70
CA ILE A 31 -46.20 -11.99 20.77
C ILE A 31 -46.52 -11.55 19.34
N ILE A 32 -47.77 -11.69 18.88
CA ILE A 32 -48.19 -11.24 17.55
C ILE A 32 -48.02 -9.72 17.41
N ARG A 33 -48.34 -8.93 18.44
CA ARG A 33 -48.13 -7.48 18.46
C ARG A 33 -46.64 -7.13 18.51
N SER A 34 -45.81 -7.88 19.23
CA SER A 34 -44.36 -7.72 19.24
C SER A 34 -43.79 -8.03 17.85
N VAL A 35 -44.21 -9.13 17.24
CA VAL A 35 -43.81 -9.54 15.88
C VAL A 35 -44.31 -8.54 14.83
N LEU A 36 -45.55 -8.04 14.95
CA LEU A 36 -46.09 -6.99 14.09
C LEU A 36 -45.41 -5.63 14.30
N LEU A 37 -44.98 -5.30 15.52
CA LEU A 37 -44.16 -4.12 15.80
C LEU A 37 -42.74 -4.27 15.22
N PHE A 38 -42.23 -5.49 15.09
CA PHE A 38 -40.99 -5.78 14.35
C PHE A 38 -41.18 -5.81 12.82
N TYR A 39 -42.41 -6.04 12.33
CA TYR A 39 -42.73 -6.16 10.89
C TYR A 39 -43.42 -4.93 10.28
N THR A 40 -43.59 -3.84 11.04
CA THR A 40 -44.11 -2.57 10.52
C THR A 40 -43.02 -1.49 10.59
N GLU A 41 -41.96 -1.67 9.81
CA GLU A 41 -41.17 -0.54 9.33
C GLU A 41 -41.97 0.15 8.23
N ASP A 42 -42.94 0.98 8.65
CA ASP A 42 -43.39 2.08 7.83
C ASP A 42 -44.15 3.10 8.69
N LYS A 43 -43.39 4.07 9.24
CA LYS A 43 -43.68 5.51 9.18
C LYS A 43 -42.57 6.34 9.81
N ALA A 44 -42.01 7.17 8.94
CA ALA A 44 -41.07 8.26 9.13
C ALA A 44 -41.20 9.11 10.43
N ARG A 45 -40.01 9.39 10.99
CA ARG A 45 -39.49 10.62 11.63
C ARG A 45 -39.94 11.03 13.04
N VAL A 46 -38.94 11.19 13.92
CA VAL A 46 -38.43 12.51 14.36
C VAL A 46 -36.91 12.39 14.56
N PHE A 47 -36.13 13.18 13.81
CA PHE A 47 -34.73 13.47 14.11
C PHE A 47 -34.70 14.45 15.29
N GLU A 48 -34.16 14.05 16.43
CA GLU A 48 -33.67 15.02 17.41
C GLU A 48 -32.17 15.20 17.15
N LEU A 49 -31.86 16.34 16.53
CA LEU A 49 -30.52 16.84 16.31
C LEU A 49 -29.74 16.84 17.63
N SER A 50 -28.53 16.29 17.59
CA SER A 50 -27.46 16.74 18.47
C SER A 50 -27.42 18.27 18.40
N ARG A 51 -27.31 18.94 19.56
CA ARG A 51 -27.47 20.40 19.71
C ARG A 51 -26.47 21.25 18.91
N ASN A 52 -25.57 20.66 18.13
CA ASN A 52 -24.50 21.35 17.43
C ASN A 52 -24.49 21.18 15.89
N PHE A 53 -25.37 20.37 15.28
CA PHE A 53 -25.50 20.35 13.81
C PHE A 53 -26.82 21.00 13.41
N ALA A 54 -26.78 21.99 12.52
CA ALA A 54 -27.95 22.79 12.11
C ALA A 54 -28.16 22.79 10.58
N GLY A 55 -27.52 21.87 9.85
CA GLY A 55 -27.65 21.72 8.39
C GLY A 55 -28.67 20.67 7.96
N ASP A 56 -29.22 20.82 6.74
CA ASP A 56 -30.02 19.80 6.06
C ASP A 56 -29.17 18.55 5.76
N PRO A 57 -29.74 17.33 5.77
CA PRO A 57 -29.03 16.11 5.39
C PRO A 57 -28.46 16.24 3.97
N VAL A 58 -27.18 15.93 3.84
CA VAL A 58 -26.43 16.08 2.59
C VAL A 58 -26.62 14.85 1.74
N ALA A 59 -27.06 15.06 0.50
CA ALA A 59 -27.32 13.96 -0.40
C ALA A 59 -26.98 14.34 -1.84
N ALA A 60 -26.03 13.64 -2.47
CA ALA A 60 -25.49 14.03 -3.77
C ALA A 60 -24.94 12.83 -4.56
N PHE A 61 -24.80 13.01 -5.88
CA PHE A 61 -24.04 12.10 -6.73
C PHE A 61 -22.88 12.85 -7.37
N GLY A 62 -21.72 12.20 -7.42
CA GLY A 62 -20.51 12.83 -7.87
C GLY A 62 -19.53 11.87 -8.52
N ILE A 63 -18.32 12.37 -8.73
CA ILE A 63 -17.22 11.59 -9.28
C ILE A 63 -16.04 11.58 -8.31
N ASN A 64 -15.36 10.44 -8.25
CA ASN A 64 -14.09 10.29 -7.57
C ASN A 64 -12.96 10.33 -8.60
N LEU A 65 -12.00 11.24 -8.40
CA LEU A 65 -10.81 11.36 -9.22
C LEU A 65 -9.59 11.03 -8.35
N GLU A 66 -9.11 9.80 -8.45
CA GLU A 66 -7.94 9.34 -7.70
C GLU A 66 -6.63 9.73 -8.41
N THR A 67 -6.62 9.68 -9.74
CA THR A 67 -5.55 10.19 -10.60
C THR A 67 -6.09 11.03 -11.75
N VAL A 68 -5.28 11.99 -12.20
CA VAL A 68 -5.56 12.84 -13.36
C VAL A 68 -4.27 12.98 -14.17
N SER A 69 -4.39 13.12 -15.50
CA SER A 69 -3.24 13.45 -16.34
C SER A 69 -2.99 14.96 -16.36
N SER A 70 -1.73 15.36 -16.16
CA SER A 70 -1.30 16.75 -16.24
C SER A 70 -1.30 17.28 -17.68
N GLY A 71 -1.56 18.59 -17.81
CA GLY A 71 -1.30 19.32 -19.05
C GLY A 71 0.20 19.60 -19.27
N ASN A 72 1.04 19.37 -18.26
CA ASN A 72 2.48 19.49 -18.36
C ASN A 72 3.08 18.22 -18.98
N ILE A 73 3.69 18.36 -20.16
CA ILE A 73 4.37 17.27 -20.86
C ILE A 73 5.76 17.02 -20.25
N ILE A 74 6.29 17.98 -19.47
CA ILE A 74 7.55 17.83 -18.74
C ILE A 74 7.34 17.02 -17.48
N ARG A 75 8.24 16.06 -17.26
CA ARG A 75 8.31 15.27 -16.02
C ARG A 75 9.33 15.89 -15.08
N TYR A 76 9.01 15.91 -13.78
CA TYR A 76 9.91 16.44 -12.74
C TYR A 76 10.41 17.86 -13.04
N GLY A 77 9.55 18.72 -13.60
CA GLY A 77 9.91 20.09 -13.96
C GLY A 77 10.09 21.03 -12.77
N GLY A 78 9.50 20.69 -11.62
CA GLY A 78 9.64 21.45 -10.36
C GLY A 78 10.79 20.96 -9.47
N PHE A 79 11.51 19.91 -9.89
CA PHE A 79 12.70 19.42 -9.18
C PHE A 79 12.51 19.21 -7.68
N GLU A 80 11.36 18.67 -7.29
CA GLU A 80 11.08 18.37 -5.90
C GLU A 80 12.00 17.24 -5.41
N PRO A 81 12.55 17.36 -4.18
CA PRO A 81 13.32 16.28 -3.60
C PRO A 81 12.41 15.11 -3.24
N GLU A 82 13.00 13.93 -3.21
CA GLU A 82 12.30 12.74 -2.73
C GLU A 82 12.14 12.83 -1.20
N VAL A 83 10.99 12.42 -0.71
CA VAL A 83 10.67 12.49 0.71
C VAL A 83 10.50 11.07 1.23
N LEU A 84 11.51 10.58 1.93
CA LEU A 84 11.43 9.34 2.69
C LEU A 84 10.68 9.64 3.98
N GLN A 85 9.52 9.03 4.16
CA GLN A 85 8.78 9.08 5.41
C GLN A 85 8.74 7.68 6.02
N ASN A 86 8.82 7.59 7.34
CA ASN A 86 8.66 6.34 8.08
C ASN A 86 7.91 6.59 9.39
N GLN A 87 7.19 5.58 9.86
CA GLN A 87 6.58 5.59 11.19
C GLN A 87 7.15 4.50 12.06
N PHE A 88 7.39 4.83 13.33
CA PHE A 88 7.73 3.85 14.34
C PHE A 88 6.90 3.99 15.60
N THR A 89 6.54 2.86 16.20
CA THR A 89 6.11 2.83 17.60
C THR A 89 7.32 2.62 18.49
N VAL A 90 7.54 3.52 19.43
CA VAL A 90 8.68 3.47 20.34
C VAL A 90 8.51 2.34 21.34
N THR A 91 9.58 1.56 21.55
CA THR A 91 9.62 0.52 22.59
C THR A 91 10.15 1.07 23.91
N ALA A 92 11.12 1.99 23.88
CA ALA A 92 11.67 2.70 25.02
C ALA A 92 12.38 4.00 24.56
N GLY A 93 12.67 4.93 25.47
CA GLY A 93 13.44 6.12 25.13
C GLY A 93 13.90 6.95 26.33
N THR A 94 14.60 8.03 26.03
CA THR A 94 15.14 9.02 26.98
C THR A 94 14.69 10.42 26.59
N GLU A 95 15.31 11.48 27.13
CA GLU A 95 15.04 12.86 26.71
C GLU A 95 15.52 13.19 25.29
N ASN A 96 16.47 12.44 24.72
CA ASN A 96 17.08 12.73 23.42
C ASN A 96 17.35 11.50 22.54
N SER A 97 16.81 10.35 22.93
CA SER A 97 16.90 9.12 22.14
C SER A 97 15.65 8.27 22.29
N PHE A 98 15.40 7.43 21.30
CA PHE A 98 14.34 6.42 21.37
C PHE A 98 14.78 5.13 20.68
N VAL A 99 14.10 4.04 21.02
CA VAL A 99 14.39 2.69 20.58
C VAL A 99 13.20 2.16 19.78
N ILE A 100 13.47 1.68 18.57
CA ILE A 100 12.49 1.09 17.67
C ILE A 100 12.88 -0.36 17.37
N PRO A 101 11.93 -1.24 16.99
CA PRO A 101 12.28 -2.54 16.43
C PRO A 101 13.20 -2.36 15.21
N SER A 102 14.17 -3.26 15.03
CA SER A 102 15.14 -3.08 13.95
C SER A 102 14.49 -3.14 12.57
N VAL A 103 14.76 -2.15 11.73
CA VAL A 103 14.08 -1.98 10.43
C VAL A 103 14.73 -2.74 9.25
N ALA A 104 15.91 -3.33 9.45
CA ALA A 104 16.79 -3.69 8.35
C ALA A 104 17.80 -4.76 8.74
N ILE A 105 17.33 -6.00 8.92
CA ILE A 105 18.24 -7.12 9.10
C ILE A 105 18.55 -7.65 7.72
N GLY A 106 19.77 -7.42 7.26
CA GLY A 106 20.21 -7.80 5.92
C GLY A 106 19.95 -6.80 4.81
N ASP A 107 19.59 -5.55 5.14
CA ASP A 107 19.51 -4.45 4.21
C ASP A 107 20.62 -3.44 4.54
N THR A 108 21.72 -3.53 3.79
CA THR A 108 22.94 -2.74 3.98
C THR A 108 22.71 -1.23 3.80
N VAL A 109 21.69 -0.84 3.03
CA VAL A 109 21.33 0.57 2.82
C VAL A 109 20.62 1.09 4.06
N ARG A 110 19.61 0.38 4.55
CA ARG A 110 18.81 0.79 5.71
C ARG A 110 19.52 0.58 7.05
N SER A 111 20.55 -0.26 7.11
CA SER A 111 21.40 -0.46 8.29
C SER A 111 22.57 0.53 8.37
N SER A 112 22.81 1.35 7.33
CA SER A 112 23.85 2.36 7.31
C SER A 112 23.64 3.46 8.35
N LYS A 113 24.72 3.94 8.99
CA LYS A 113 24.67 4.99 10.04
C LYS A 113 24.03 6.29 9.55
N ASP A 114 24.23 6.61 8.27
CA ASP A 114 23.79 7.86 7.68
C ASP A 114 22.35 7.77 7.16
N TYR A 115 21.71 6.58 7.22
CA TYR A 115 20.41 6.32 6.60
C TYR A 115 19.32 7.28 7.11
N TYR A 116 19.24 7.50 8.42
CA TYR A 116 18.31 8.45 9.02
C TYR A 116 18.96 9.75 9.50
N GLU A 117 20.28 9.90 9.37
CA GLU A 117 20.95 11.14 9.79
C GLU A 117 20.39 12.34 9.03
N GLY A 118 20.09 13.42 9.77
CA GLY A 118 19.52 14.64 9.23
C GLY A 118 18.01 14.63 9.01
N ALA A 119 17.34 13.50 9.23
CA ALA A 119 15.88 13.41 9.12
C ALA A 119 15.18 14.20 10.24
N ASP A 120 14.09 14.86 9.89
CA ASP A 120 13.22 15.53 10.85
C ASP A 120 12.27 14.48 11.47
N ILE A 121 12.03 14.58 12.77
CA ILE A 121 11.16 13.69 13.52
C ILE A 121 10.11 14.48 14.31
N ARG A 122 8.93 13.88 14.45
CA ARG A 122 7.85 14.35 15.29
C ARG A 122 7.44 13.23 16.23
N ILE A 123 7.42 13.54 17.52
CA ILE A 123 7.12 12.59 18.58
C ILE A 123 5.72 12.87 19.10
N TYR A 124 4.81 11.91 18.92
CA TYR A 124 3.44 11.98 19.40
C TYR A 124 3.25 11.04 20.59
N SER A 125 2.60 11.53 21.64
CA SER A 125 2.06 10.65 22.68
C SER A 125 0.67 10.22 22.27
N GLN A 126 0.45 8.91 22.24
CA GLN A 126 -0.87 8.34 22.05
C GLN A 126 -1.45 7.85 23.38
N SER A 127 -2.60 8.39 23.75
CA SER A 127 -3.47 7.84 24.80
C SER A 127 -4.80 7.42 24.18
N GLN A 128 -5.64 6.71 24.94
CA GLN A 128 -6.96 6.26 24.46
C GLN A 128 -7.85 7.40 23.92
N ASP A 129 -7.64 8.64 24.39
CA ASP A 129 -8.48 9.79 24.05
C ASP A 129 -7.73 10.96 23.40
N ARG A 130 -6.39 10.90 23.30
CA ARG A 130 -5.57 12.04 22.83
C ARG A 130 -4.36 11.59 22.04
N PHE A 131 -4.14 12.28 20.93
CA PHE A 131 -2.96 12.26 20.09
C PHE A 131 -2.34 13.66 20.19
N GLU A 132 -1.19 13.78 20.83
CA GLU A 132 -0.60 15.09 21.15
C GLU A 132 0.86 15.13 20.69
N LEU A 133 1.19 16.12 19.86
CA LEU A 133 2.57 16.40 19.49
C LEU A 133 3.34 16.82 20.75
N ARG A 134 4.32 16.01 21.14
CA ARG A 134 5.17 16.28 22.29
C ARG A 134 6.41 17.08 21.92
N HIS A 135 6.99 16.80 20.76
CA HIS A 135 8.30 17.32 20.38
C HIS A 135 8.57 17.21 18.88
N GLU A 136 9.33 18.17 18.34
CA GLU A 136 9.92 18.11 17.01
C GLU A 136 11.44 18.23 17.12
N ALA A 137 12.18 17.40 16.40
CA ALA A 137 13.64 17.38 16.44
C ALA A 137 14.23 16.85 15.13
N ARG A 138 15.56 16.81 15.05
CA ARG A 138 16.30 16.20 13.94
C ARG A 138 17.19 15.08 14.44
N ILE A 139 17.24 13.98 13.69
CA ILE A 139 18.11 12.85 13.98
C ILE A 139 19.56 13.27 13.79
N THR A 140 20.35 13.04 14.83
CA THR A 140 21.79 13.33 14.86
C THR A 140 22.64 12.07 14.80
N ASN A 141 22.06 10.90 15.12
CA ASN A 141 22.77 9.63 15.06
C ASN A 141 21.77 8.47 14.97
N PHE A 142 22.15 7.40 14.24
CA PHE A 142 21.39 6.18 14.10
C PHE A 142 22.30 4.96 14.28
N SER A 143 21.87 4.02 15.11
CA SER A 143 22.61 2.78 15.38
C SER A 143 21.66 1.60 15.21
N ALA A 144 21.78 0.92 14.08
CA ALA A 144 20.99 -0.27 13.78
C ALA A 144 21.44 -1.50 14.60
N GLY A 145 20.54 -2.47 14.77
CA GLY A 145 20.87 -3.83 15.22
C GLY A 145 21.43 -3.93 16.64
N GLN A 146 20.94 -3.12 17.58
CA GLN A 146 21.38 -3.15 18.97
C GLN A 146 20.66 -4.25 19.75
N LEU A 147 21.42 -5.04 20.50
CA LEU A 147 20.87 -6.10 21.34
C LEU A 147 20.42 -5.52 22.69
N LEU A 148 19.11 -5.32 22.83
CA LEU A 148 18.49 -4.76 24.04
C LEU A 148 17.45 -5.71 24.63
N ASN A 149 17.16 -5.52 25.93
CA ASN A 149 15.99 -6.08 26.62
C ASN A 149 15.85 -7.61 26.56
N PHE A 150 16.85 -8.36 27.04
CA PHE A 150 16.70 -9.81 27.25
C PHE A 150 15.51 -10.11 28.17
N ARG A 151 14.59 -10.92 27.66
CA ARG A 151 13.45 -11.45 28.39
C ARG A 151 13.68 -12.92 28.67
N GLN A 152 13.57 -13.31 29.95
CA GLN A 152 13.55 -14.71 30.32
C GLN A 152 12.28 -15.38 29.77
N ILE A 153 12.46 -16.50 29.08
CA ILE A 153 11.36 -17.37 28.64
C ILE A 153 11.11 -18.40 29.75
N LEU A 154 9.86 -18.44 30.22
CA LEU A 154 9.45 -19.39 31.25
C LEU A 154 9.30 -20.76 30.61
N VAL A 155 10.14 -21.71 31.01
CA VAL A 155 10.08 -23.10 30.54
C VAL A 155 9.02 -23.87 31.33
N PRO A 156 8.32 -24.88 30.76
CA PRO A 156 7.32 -25.64 31.47
C PRO A 156 7.88 -26.30 32.74
N ALA A 157 7.09 -26.35 33.81
CA ALA A 157 7.50 -26.94 35.09
C ALA A 157 7.83 -28.44 35.01
N GLU A 158 7.43 -29.10 33.92
CA GLU A 158 7.64 -30.51 33.62
C GLU A 158 9.02 -30.77 32.97
N MET A 159 9.76 -29.72 32.61
CA MET A 159 11.09 -29.85 32.02
C MET A 159 12.06 -30.51 33.01
N PRO A 160 12.78 -31.58 32.61
CA PRO A 160 13.81 -32.18 33.46
C PRO A 160 14.98 -31.20 33.70
N THR A 161 15.54 -31.24 34.90
CA THR A 161 16.60 -30.30 35.32
C THR A 161 17.99 -30.62 34.78
N ASP A 162 18.17 -31.78 34.13
CA ASP A 162 19.43 -32.32 33.64
C ASP A 162 19.47 -32.47 32.10
N VAL A 163 18.45 -31.98 31.40
CA VAL A 163 18.42 -31.98 29.93
C VAL A 163 19.30 -30.85 29.41
N VAL A 164 20.12 -31.17 28.40
CA VAL A 164 20.82 -30.17 27.58
C VAL A 164 20.07 -30.04 26.26
N LEU A 165 19.75 -28.81 25.88
CA LEU A 165 19.20 -28.47 24.57
C LEU A 165 20.37 -28.20 23.61
N HIS A 166 20.34 -28.76 22.42
CA HIS A 166 21.48 -28.73 21.48
C HIS A 166 21.29 -27.78 20.30
N ASP A 167 20.04 -27.55 19.88
CA ASP A 167 19.75 -26.72 18.70
C ASP A 167 18.35 -26.09 18.76
N ALA A 168 18.13 -25.07 17.93
CA ALA A 168 16.88 -24.35 17.78
C ALA A 168 16.63 -23.91 16.33
N ALA A 169 15.37 -23.99 15.88
CA ALA A 169 14.94 -23.43 14.60
C ALA A 169 13.61 -22.69 14.74
N ALA A 170 13.34 -21.76 13.83
CA ALA A 170 12.08 -21.01 13.81
C ALA A 170 11.42 -21.03 12.43
N TYR A 171 10.11 -21.25 12.42
CA TYR A 171 9.28 -21.26 11.22
C TYR A 171 7.86 -20.77 11.56
N GLU A 172 7.29 -19.90 10.71
CA GLU A 172 5.95 -19.29 10.89
C GLU A 172 5.67 -18.74 12.32
N GLY A 173 6.67 -18.08 12.91
CA GLY A 173 6.54 -17.49 14.24
C GLY A 173 6.62 -18.48 15.43
N THR A 174 6.75 -19.77 15.15
CA THR A 174 7.02 -20.82 16.15
C THR A 174 8.51 -21.11 16.21
N ILE A 175 9.05 -21.28 17.42
CA ILE A 175 10.44 -21.67 17.67
C ILE A 175 10.43 -23.07 18.26
N MET A 176 11.28 -23.96 17.77
CA MET A 176 11.43 -25.31 18.28
C MET A 176 12.87 -25.54 18.72
N LEU A 177 13.04 -26.04 19.94
CA LEU A 177 14.32 -26.44 20.48
C LEU A 177 14.33 -27.95 20.69
N VAL A 178 15.48 -28.58 20.49
CA VAL A 178 15.65 -30.02 20.67
C VAL A 178 16.80 -30.33 21.62
N GLY A 179 16.72 -31.45 22.34
CA GLY A 179 17.71 -31.80 23.35
C GLY A 179 17.87 -33.27 23.63
N ASP A 180 18.59 -33.55 24.71
CA ASP A 180 18.78 -34.90 25.23
C ASP A 180 17.44 -35.58 25.55
N GLN A 181 17.44 -36.92 25.56
CA GLN A 181 16.28 -37.75 25.91
C GLN A 181 15.06 -37.50 25.01
N GLY A 182 15.27 -37.16 23.73
CA GLY A 182 14.16 -36.96 22.80
C GLY A 182 13.25 -35.78 23.13
N ILE A 183 13.76 -34.78 23.86
CA ILE A 183 13.00 -33.59 24.29
C ILE A 183 12.86 -32.61 23.13
N ILE A 184 11.63 -32.12 22.92
CA ILE A 184 11.31 -31.02 22.01
C ILE A 184 10.56 -29.96 22.80
N LEU A 185 11.02 -28.71 22.72
CA LEU A 185 10.38 -27.56 23.33
C LEU A 185 9.86 -26.61 22.24
N GLU A 186 8.55 -26.45 22.17
CA GLU A 186 7.85 -25.50 21.28
C GLU A 186 7.67 -24.17 22.02
N ILE A 187 8.00 -23.05 21.37
CA ILE A 187 7.68 -21.69 21.82
C ILE A 187 6.80 -21.04 20.74
N THR A 188 5.57 -20.69 21.09
CA THR A 188 4.62 -20.07 20.15
C THR A 188 4.92 -18.58 19.94
N ARG A 189 4.27 -17.96 18.94
CA ARG A 189 4.35 -16.52 18.68
C ARG A 189 3.98 -15.66 19.90
N ASP A 190 3.06 -16.14 20.74
CA ASP A 190 2.62 -15.46 21.96
C ASP A 190 3.60 -15.65 23.15
N GLY A 191 4.66 -16.44 22.94
CA GLY A 191 5.66 -16.79 23.95
C GLY A 191 5.21 -17.89 24.90
N GLU A 192 4.16 -18.65 24.56
CA GLU A 192 3.78 -19.85 25.32
C GLU A 192 4.76 -20.98 25.02
N THR A 193 5.20 -21.69 26.06
CA THR A 193 6.10 -22.84 25.92
C THR A 193 5.37 -24.16 26.11
N ARG A 194 5.66 -25.16 25.28
CA ARG A 194 5.07 -26.50 25.35
C ARG A 194 6.15 -27.57 25.21
N LEU A 195 6.11 -28.57 26.08
CA LEU A 195 7.07 -29.67 26.09
C LEU A 195 6.48 -30.89 25.38
N ASN A 196 7.22 -31.43 24.42
CA ASN A 196 6.93 -32.66 23.71
C ASN A 196 8.07 -33.68 23.92
N HIS A 197 7.75 -34.97 23.87
CA HIS A 197 8.71 -36.06 24.08
C HIS A 197 8.54 -37.12 22.99
N LEU A 198 9.65 -37.52 22.35
CA LEU A 198 9.66 -38.50 21.24
C LEU A 198 9.78 -39.96 21.69
N ASP A 199 9.68 -40.23 23.00
CA ASP A 199 9.81 -41.56 23.61
C ASP A 199 11.11 -42.29 23.22
N THR A 200 12.19 -41.52 23.11
CA THR A 200 13.54 -42.02 22.81
C THR A 200 14.54 -41.55 23.85
N THR A 201 15.60 -42.33 24.07
CA THR A 201 16.73 -41.92 24.92
C THR A 201 17.87 -41.28 24.11
N SER A 202 17.75 -41.25 22.79
CA SER A 202 18.76 -40.69 21.89
C SER A 202 18.85 -39.17 22.04
N ARG A 203 20.02 -38.62 21.73
CA ARG A 203 20.21 -37.16 21.71
C ARG A 203 19.69 -36.62 20.39
N LEU A 204 18.77 -35.67 20.43
CA LEU A 204 18.40 -34.89 19.26
C LEU A 204 19.49 -33.84 19.03
N THR A 205 20.13 -33.87 17.86
CA THR A 205 21.31 -33.06 17.56
C THR A 205 20.96 -31.76 16.86
N ALA A 206 19.98 -31.78 15.96
CA ALA A 206 19.57 -30.59 15.21
C ALA A 206 18.08 -30.62 14.80
N VAL A 207 17.54 -29.45 14.46
CA VAL A 207 16.14 -29.24 14.08
C VAL A 207 16.01 -28.20 12.96
N ALA A 208 15.09 -28.41 12.01
CA ALA A 208 14.78 -27.44 10.96
C ALA A 208 13.28 -27.37 10.70
N GLY A 209 12.81 -26.18 10.31
CA GLY A 209 11.40 -25.90 9.96
C GLY A 209 11.29 -25.31 8.56
N SER A 210 10.23 -25.66 7.83
CA SER A 210 9.96 -25.19 6.46
C SER A 210 8.46 -25.28 6.14
N ALA A 211 8.08 -24.88 4.92
CA ALA A 211 6.70 -25.03 4.43
C ALA A 211 6.21 -26.48 4.37
N ALA A 212 7.09 -27.48 4.41
CA ALA A 212 6.71 -28.88 4.50
C ALA A 212 6.42 -29.33 5.95
N GLY A 213 6.82 -28.55 6.96
CA GLY A 213 6.70 -28.88 8.38
C GLY A 213 8.04 -28.78 9.11
N TRP A 214 8.30 -29.73 9.99
CA TRP A 214 9.47 -29.79 10.84
C TRP A 214 10.20 -31.12 10.71
N ILE A 215 11.52 -31.07 10.86
CA ILE A 215 12.39 -32.23 10.99
C ILE A 215 13.31 -32.08 12.20
N THR A 216 13.60 -33.19 12.89
CA THR A 216 14.72 -33.27 13.83
C THR A 216 15.50 -34.56 13.62
N VAL A 217 16.81 -34.50 13.83
CA VAL A 217 17.74 -35.61 13.65
C VAL A 217 18.42 -35.97 14.98
N ALA A 218 18.87 -37.22 15.09
CA ALA A 218 19.47 -37.76 16.30
C ALA A 218 20.82 -38.43 16.07
N ASP A 219 21.60 -38.52 17.15
CA ASP A 219 22.94 -39.12 17.17
C ASP A 219 22.95 -40.63 16.90
N ASP A 220 21.81 -41.31 16.98
CA ASP A 220 21.67 -42.74 16.70
C ASP A 220 21.28 -43.06 15.23
N GLY A 221 21.24 -42.03 14.38
CA GLY A 221 20.86 -42.09 12.97
C GLY A 221 19.34 -42.05 12.73
N SER A 222 18.54 -41.78 13.76
CA SER A 222 17.10 -41.54 13.60
C SER A 222 16.83 -40.11 13.11
N TYR A 223 15.76 -39.95 12.33
CA TYR A 223 15.16 -38.65 12.04
C TYR A 223 13.65 -38.71 12.22
N TYR A 224 13.06 -37.57 12.52
CA TYR A 224 11.66 -37.43 12.84
C TYR A 224 11.06 -36.31 11.99
N LEU A 225 9.95 -36.56 11.33
CA LEU A 225 9.22 -35.60 10.49
C LEU A 225 7.86 -35.28 11.12
N SER A 226 7.45 -34.01 11.08
CA SER A 226 6.16 -33.57 11.60
C SER A 226 5.60 -32.41 10.80
N SER A 227 4.40 -32.55 10.23
CA SER A 227 3.76 -31.44 9.49
C SER A 227 3.25 -30.32 10.41
N ASP A 228 3.11 -30.59 11.71
CA ASP A 228 2.49 -29.68 12.69
C ASP A 228 3.37 -29.42 13.93
N GLY A 229 4.59 -29.97 13.97
CA GLY A 229 5.51 -29.91 15.11
C GLY A 229 5.09 -30.75 16.32
N ARG A 230 3.98 -31.49 16.24
CA ARG A 230 3.37 -32.22 17.36
C ARG A 230 3.29 -33.72 17.12
N ASN A 231 2.91 -34.11 15.90
CA ASN A 231 2.81 -35.50 15.50
C ASN A 231 4.05 -35.88 14.69
N TRP A 232 4.88 -36.73 15.27
CA TRP A 232 6.20 -37.06 14.72
C TRP A 232 6.27 -38.48 14.17
N GLN A 233 6.65 -38.61 12.91
CA GLN A 233 6.95 -39.88 12.26
C GLN A 233 8.46 -40.15 12.33
N ARG A 234 8.84 -41.29 12.93
CA ARG A 234 10.23 -41.71 13.06
C ARG A 234 10.66 -42.59 11.89
N GLU A 235 11.82 -42.29 11.34
CA GLU A 235 12.58 -43.15 10.45
C GLU A 235 14.04 -43.24 10.92
N ARG A 236 14.81 -44.18 10.36
CA ARG A 236 16.19 -44.42 10.81
C ARG A 236 17.08 -44.91 9.69
N ILE A 237 18.28 -44.34 9.63
CA ILE A 237 19.39 -44.81 8.80
C ILE A 237 20.40 -45.50 9.73
N ALA A 238 20.84 -46.69 9.36
CA ALA A 238 21.73 -47.50 10.21
C ALA A 238 23.19 -47.05 10.07
N ASN A 239 23.93 -47.08 11.18
CA ASN A 239 25.37 -46.83 11.26
C ASN A 239 25.81 -45.40 10.88
N ILE A 240 24.96 -44.40 11.13
CA ILE A 240 25.32 -42.99 11.01
C ILE A 240 24.97 -42.24 12.30
N SER A 241 25.63 -41.11 12.53
CA SER A 241 25.27 -40.11 13.53
C SER A 241 25.04 -38.78 12.81
N PHE A 242 23.88 -38.16 13.02
CA PHE A 242 23.60 -36.85 12.42
C PHE A 242 24.16 -35.74 13.29
N ASN A 243 24.81 -34.76 12.67
CA ASN A 243 25.43 -33.63 13.35
C ASN A 243 24.62 -32.34 13.20
N ASP A 244 24.10 -32.06 12.00
CA ASP A 244 23.38 -30.81 11.70
C ASP A 244 22.34 -30.99 10.58
N ILE A 245 21.36 -30.08 10.50
CA ILE A 245 20.31 -30.10 9.48
C ILE A 245 19.84 -28.70 9.09
N ILE A 246 19.53 -28.48 7.81
CA ILE A 246 18.97 -27.23 7.30
C ILE A 246 17.83 -27.49 6.30
N SER A 247 16.90 -26.54 6.20
CA SER A 247 15.85 -26.57 5.17
C SER A 247 16.40 -26.14 3.80
N LEU A 248 16.01 -26.84 2.75
CA LEU A 248 16.27 -26.52 1.35
C LEU A 248 14.94 -26.25 0.65
N THR A 249 14.71 -25.00 0.24
CA THR A 249 13.49 -24.61 -0.49
C THR A 249 13.85 -24.40 -1.96
N ALA A 250 13.35 -25.26 -2.85
CA ALA A 250 13.56 -25.15 -4.29
C ALA A 250 12.26 -25.49 -5.04
N ASP A 251 11.90 -24.70 -6.05
CA ASP A 251 10.71 -24.91 -6.89
C ASP A 251 9.38 -25.07 -6.13
N GLY A 252 9.23 -24.35 -5.00
CA GLY A 252 8.02 -24.43 -4.15
C GLY A 252 7.86 -25.75 -3.40
N LYS A 253 8.88 -26.61 -3.37
CA LYS A 253 8.97 -27.80 -2.52
C LYS A 253 10.03 -27.59 -1.45
N ALA A 254 9.73 -27.99 -0.22
CA ALA A 254 10.66 -27.90 0.89
C ALA A 254 11.17 -29.30 1.26
N ASP A 255 12.47 -29.51 1.08
CA ASP A 255 13.23 -30.67 1.54
C ASP A 255 14.23 -30.24 2.63
N TYR A 256 14.98 -31.18 3.18
CA TYR A 256 16.01 -30.92 4.20
C TYR A 256 17.34 -31.55 3.80
N LEU A 257 18.45 -30.88 4.16
CA LEU A 257 19.80 -31.41 4.02
C LEU A 257 20.38 -31.69 5.40
N ALA A 258 20.79 -32.93 5.65
CA ALA A 258 21.32 -33.38 6.93
C ALA A 258 22.77 -33.87 6.79
N CYS A 259 23.65 -33.34 7.62
CA CYS A 259 25.05 -33.72 7.71
C CYS A 259 25.27 -34.79 8.76
N ALA A 260 26.18 -35.72 8.48
CA ALA A 260 26.50 -36.84 9.35
C ALA A 260 28.01 -37.18 9.32
N ASP A 261 28.39 -38.08 10.22
CA ASP A 261 29.74 -38.63 10.32
C ASP A 261 30.18 -39.35 9.02
N ASP A 262 31.50 -39.56 8.87
CA ASP A 262 32.10 -40.29 7.74
C ASP A 262 31.78 -39.69 6.35
N GLY A 263 31.67 -38.35 6.28
CA GLY A 263 31.46 -37.61 5.03
C GLY A 263 30.07 -37.77 4.42
N LYS A 264 29.07 -38.16 5.23
CA LYS A 264 27.72 -38.47 4.76
C LYS A 264 26.81 -37.24 4.75
N LEU A 265 26.19 -36.98 3.60
CA LEU A 265 25.20 -35.93 3.40
C LEU A 265 23.91 -36.56 2.87
N TYR A 266 22.78 -36.21 3.47
CA TYR A 266 21.46 -36.75 3.10
C TYR A 266 20.50 -35.64 2.71
N ARG A 267 19.76 -35.85 1.61
CA ARG A 267 18.54 -35.10 1.30
C ARG A 267 17.36 -35.88 1.86
N ILE A 268 16.57 -35.26 2.72
CA ILE A 268 15.44 -35.88 3.43
C ILE A 268 14.17 -35.11 3.12
N GLY A 269 13.10 -35.81 2.73
CA GLY A 269 11.76 -35.25 2.57
C GLY A 269 10.69 -36.26 2.99
N TYR A 270 9.42 -35.87 2.91
CA TYR A 270 8.30 -36.77 3.28
C TYR A 270 8.17 -37.99 2.36
N SER A 271 8.79 -37.96 1.18
CA SER A 271 8.86 -39.11 0.27
C SER A 271 9.98 -40.10 0.58
N GLY A 272 10.88 -39.79 1.53
CA GLY A 272 12.03 -40.60 1.90
C GLY A 272 13.34 -39.82 1.88
N PHE A 273 14.47 -40.53 1.85
CA PHE A 273 15.81 -39.94 1.87
C PHE A 273 16.66 -40.39 0.68
N GLU A 274 17.64 -39.57 0.33
CA GLU A 274 18.67 -39.81 -0.68
C GLU A 274 20.06 -39.46 -0.11
N GLU A 275 21.05 -40.32 -0.31
CA GLU A 275 22.45 -40.02 0.04
C GLU A 275 23.13 -39.27 -1.11
N ILE A 276 23.71 -38.13 -0.80
CA ILE A 276 24.53 -37.35 -1.72
C ILE A 276 25.98 -37.79 -1.54
N ASN A 277 26.54 -38.46 -2.55
CA ASN A 277 27.91 -38.96 -2.45
C ASN A 277 28.92 -37.82 -2.67
N LEU A 278 29.70 -37.51 -1.64
CA LEU A 278 30.78 -36.53 -1.69
C LEU A 278 32.17 -37.16 -1.90
N ASP A 279 32.29 -38.51 -1.88
CA ASP A 279 33.56 -39.25 -1.94
C ASP A 279 34.58 -38.83 -0.84
N LEU A 280 34.07 -38.52 0.37
CA LEU A 280 34.85 -38.08 1.53
C LEU A 280 34.64 -38.99 2.74
N HIS A 281 35.54 -38.93 3.72
CA HIS A 281 35.46 -39.69 4.99
C HIS A 281 35.64 -38.76 6.22
N ASN A 282 35.54 -37.45 6.01
CA ASN A 282 35.65 -36.45 7.06
C ASN A 282 34.25 -36.23 7.66
N ASP A 283 34.13 -36.21 8.99
CA ASP A 283 32.86 -35.89 9.63
C ASP A 283 32.39 -34.50 9.21
N LEU A 284 31.13 -34.41 8.76
CA LEU A 284 30.47 -33.16 8.42
C LEU A 284 29.80 -32.63 9.69
N ASN A 285 30.27 -31.51 10.21
CA ASN A 285 29.89 -31.01 11.53
C ASN A 285 28.75 -29.99 11.46
N ALA A 286 28.73 -29.12 10.46
CA ALA A 286 27.72 -28.07 10.33
C ALA A 286 27.46 -27.67 8.87
N ILE A 287 26.25 -27.14 8.61
CA ILE A 287 25.78 -26.70 7.29
C ILE A 287 25.14 -25.32 7.37
N ALA A 288 25.46 -24.44 6.42
CA ALA A 288 24.82 -23.14 6.28
C ALA A 288 24.46 -22.86 4.82
N ILE A 289 23.38 -22.10 4.61
CA ILE A 289 22.90 -21.67 3.30
C ILE A 289 22.74 -20.15 3.31
N TYR A 290 23.26 -19.50 2.26
CA TYR A 290 23.04 -18.08 2.00
C TYR A 290 22.92 -17.85 0.49
N GLY A 291 21.84 -17.21 0.04
CA GLY A 291 21.50 -17.11 -1.37
C GLY A 291 21.47 -18.49 -2.04
N GLU A 292 22.14 -18.62 -3.19
CA GLU A 292 22.26 -19.89 -3.92
C GLU A 292 23.44 -20.78 -3.46
N ARG A 293 24.06 -20.46 -2.32
CA ARG A 293 25.31 -21.08 -1.85
C ARG A 293 25.07 -21.93 -0.62
N ILE A 294 25.54 -23.18 -0.67
CA ILE A 294 25.54 -24.13 0.46
C ILE A 294 26.98 -24.35 0.91
N VAL A 295 27.27 -24.20 2.20
CA VAL A 295 28.61 -24.44 2.75
C VAL A 295 28.57 -25.47 3.87
N LEU A 296 29.48 -26.44 3.81
CA LEU A 296 29.65 -27.51 4.79
C LEU A 296 30.97 -27.33 5.53
N ALA A 297 30.90 -27.25 6.85
CA ALA A 297 32.07 -27.28 7.74
C ALA A 297 32.36 -28.73 8.16
N ALA A 298 33.60 -29.19 7.96
CA ALA A 298 34.00 -30.56 8.22
C ALA A 298 35.29 -30.66 9.05
N SER A 299 35.59 -31.88 9.49
CA SER A 299 36.80 -32.19 10.25
C SER A 299 38.07 -32.18 9.39
N ASN A 300 39.24 -32.05 10.04
CA ASN A 300 40.58 -31.97 9.42
C ASN A 300 40.76 -30.81 8.41
N GLY A 301 40.21 -29.64 8.74
CA GLY A 301 40.43 -28.41 7.99
C GLY A 301 39.57 -28.23 6.74
N LEU A 302 38.69 -29.19 6.44
CA LEU A 302 37.91 -29.20 5.21
C LEU A 302 36.66 -28.30 5.32
N ILE A 303 36.48 -27.43 4.34
CA ILE A 303 35.21 -26.74 4.05
C ILE A 303 34.82 -27.08 2.61
N LEU A 304 33.55 -27.45 2.40
CA LEU A 304 32.98 -27.68 1.07
C LEU A 304 32.02 -26.56 0.74
N SER A 305 32.03 -26.14 -0.51
CA SER A 305 31.14 -25.14 -1.05
C SER A 305 30.37 -25.71 -2.22
N GLY A 306 29.06 -25.57 -2.23
CA GLY A 306 28.18 -26.08 -3.27
C GLY A 306 27.06 -25.11 -3.65
N ASP A 307 26.21 -25.54 -4.58
CA ASP A 307 25.05 -24.81 -5.07
C ASP A 307 23.74 -25.55 -4.75
N LEU A 308 22.60 -24.98 -5.13
CA LEU A 308 21.28 -25.59 -4.96
C LEU A 308 21.10 -26.87 -5.81
N ASP A 309 21.94 -27.09 -6.82
CA ASP A 309 22.04 -28.33 -7.59
C ASP A 309 22.87 -29.42 -6.86
N LEU A 310 23.27 -29.14 -5.61
CA LEU A 310 23.97 -30.04 -4.70
C LEU A 310 25.34 -30.48 -5.24
N GLN A 311 25.99 -29.63 -6.05
CA GLN A 311 27.34 -29.86 -6.54
C GLN A 311 28.37 -29.24 -5.60
N PHE A 312 29.09 -30.06 -4.84
CA PHE A 312 30.06 -29.58 -3.85
C PHE A 312 31.51 -29.66 -4.34
N ARG A 313 32.31 -28.66 -3.96
CA ARG A 313 33.75 -28.61 -4.17
C ARG A 313 34.50 -28.19 -2.89
N PRO A 314 35.68 -28.76 -2.61
CA PRO A 314 36.55 -28.26 -1.56
C PRO A 314 37.00 -26.82 -1.79
N VAL A 315 37.04 -26.03 -0.72
CA VAL A 315 37.61 -24.69 -0.72
C VAL A 315 39.15 -24.79 -0.75
N GLU A 316 39.76 -24.45 -1.88
CA GLU A 316 41.20 -24.68 -2.12
C GLU A 316 42.12 -23.69 -1.39
N ASN A 317 41.63 -22.50 -1.02
CA ASN A 317 42.44 -21.43 -0.44
C ASN A 317 42.59 -21.51 1.09
N LEU A 318 41.98 -22.50 1.75
CA LEU A 318 42.00 -22.67 3.20
C LEU A 318 42.89 -23.86 3.62
N ASN A 319 44.13 -23.58 4.02
CA ASN A 319 45.03 -24.60 4.59
C ASN A 319 44.99 -24.55 6.11
N SER A 320 44.31 -25.50 6.74
CA SER A 320 44.06 -25.57 8.17
C SER A 320 44.09 -27.01 8.67
N SER A 321 44.45 -27.22 9.94
CA SER A 321 44.27 -28.52 10.63
C SER A 321 43.16 -28.48 11.69
N HIS A 322 42.40 -27.38 11.77
CA HIS A 322 41.30 -27.23 12.71
C HIS A 322 40.13 -28.13 12.30
N ASN A 323 39.42 -28.68 13.28
CA ASN A 323 38.10 -29.26 13.01
C ASN A 323 37.09 -28.11 13.07
N TRP A 324 36.44 -27.82 11.95
CA TRP A 324 35.42 -26.78 11.87
C TRP A 324 34.14 -27.32 12.49
N LEU A 325 33.77 -26.81 13.66
CA LEU A 325 32.68 -27.35 14.49
C LEU A 325 31.34 -26.68 14.21
N SER A 326 31.36 -25.43 13.74
CA SER A 326 30.16 -24.65 13.43
C SER A 326 30.41 -23.72 12.25
N ILE A 327 29.34 -23.40 11.54
CA ILE A 327 29.31 -22.42 10.47
C ILE A 327 28.00 -21.65 10.52
N ALA A 328 28.06 -20.34 10.30
CA ALA A 328 26.89 -19.48 10.23
C ALA A 328 26.91 -18.63 8.95
N ALA A 329 25.74 -18.52 8.34
CA ALA A 329 25.46 -17.62 7.22
C ALA A 329 24.85 -16.31 7.74
N GLY A 330 25.26 -15.21 7.13
CA GLY A 330 24.76 -13.86 7.34
C GLY A 330 24.77 -13.11 6.01
N THR A 331 24.35 -11.86 6.03
CA THR A 331 24.19 -11.01 4.84
C THR A 331 25.52 -10.58 4.22
N GLU A 332 26.58 -10.55 5.02
CA GLU A 332 27.95 -10.32 4.57
C GLU A 332 28.71 -11.64 4.31
N GLY A 333 28.03 -12.79 4.29
CA GLY A 333 28.60 -14.09 3.92
C GLY A 333 28.66 -15.11 5.07
N PHE A 334 29.74 -15.88 5.11
CA PHE A 334 29.90 -17.06 5.96
C PHE A 334 31.02 -16.89 6.99
N VAL A 335 30.78 -17.37 8.20
CA VAL A 335 31.79 -17.47 9.26
C VAL A 335 31.81 -18.88 9.83
N SER A 336 33.00 -19.44 10.03
CA SER A 336 33.18 -20.76 10.63
C SER A 336 34.13 -20.70 11.81
N CYS A 337 33.85 -21.51 12.84
CA CYS A 337 34.69 -21.63 14.02
C CYS A 337 34.97 -23.09 14.37
N GLY A 338 36.08 -23.35 15.07
CA GLY A 338 36.53 -24.70 15.32
C GLY A 338 37.49 -24.88 16.49
N THR A 339 38.18 -26.02 16.48
CA THR A 339 39.17 -26.37 17.51
C THR A 339 40.35 -25.39 17.52
N GLN A 340 41.04 -25.29 18.66
CA GLN A 340 42.22 -24.44 18.84
C GLN A 340 42.01 -22.96 18.45
N GLY A 341 40.81 -22.42 18.68
CA GLY A 341 40.49 -21.03 18.34
C GLY A 341 40.44 -20.76 16.83
N GLY A 342 40.35 -21.81 16.00
CA GLY A 342 40.26 -21.66 14.55
C GLY A 342 39.02 -20.86 14.15
N MET A 343 39.21 -19.83 13.34
CA MET A 343 38.16 -18.99 12.78
C MET A 343 38.45 -18.72 11.31
N ALA A 344 37.43 -18.78 10.47
CA ALA A 344 37.53 -18.46 9.05
C ALA A 344 36.31 -17.66 8.60
N TYR A 345 36.51 -16.75 7.64
CA TYR A 345 35.48 -15.90 7.07
C TYR A 345 35.49 -15.96 5.54
N SER A 346 34.34 -15.83 4.91
CA SER A 346 34.17 -15.79 3.47
C SER A 346 32.98 -14.91 3.09
N ALA A 347 33.16 -13.94 2.20
CA ALA A 347 32.03 -13.14 1.70
C ALA A 347 31.14 -13.92 0.70
N ASP A 348 31.72 -14.84 -0.06
CA ASP A 348 31.06 -15.52 -1.20
C ASP A 348 30.80 -17.03 -0.96
N GLY A 349 31.28 -17.57 0.15
CA GLY A 349 31.25 -18.99 0.46
C GLY A 349 32.15 -19.85 -0.45
N LEU A 350 32.95 -19.25 -1.33
CA LEU A 350 33.89 -19.92 -2.23
C LEU A 350 35.34 -19.78 -1.75
N ASN A 351 35.67 -18.61 -1.19
CA ASN A 351 37.01 -18.25 -0.76
C ASN A 351 37.00 -17.96 0.74
N PHE A 352 37.67 -18.79 1.54
CA PHE A 352 37.78 -18.57 2.98
C PHE A 352 39.14 -18.03 3.40
N GLU A 353 39.14 -17.00 4.23
CA GLU A 353 40.33 -16.43 4.84
C GLU A 353 40.41 -16.85 6.32
N LEU A 354 41.59 -17.33 6.74
CA LEU A 354 41.84 -17.71 8.12
C LEU A 354 42.06 -16.44 8.96
N ILE A 355 41.27 -16.29 10.03
CA ILE A 355 41.45 -15.20 10.99
C ILE A 355 42.58 -15.57 11.95
N LYS A 356 43.55 -14.68 12.11
CA LYS A 356 44.74 -14.96 12.92
C LYS A 356 44.39 -15.08 14.40
N PRO A 357 45.04 -15.99 15.16
CA PRO A 357 44.85 -16.10 16.60
C PRO A 357 45.19 -14.82 17.39
N ASP A 358 45.96 -13.89 16.82
CA ASP A 358 46.28 -12.59 17.45
C ASP A 358 45.02 -11.79 17.80
N VAL A 359 43.92 -12.01 17.08
CA VAL A 359 42.59 -11.46 17.34
C VAL A 359 42.02 -11.90 18.71
N LEU A 360 42.48 -13.03 19.25
CA LEU A 360 42.10 -13.58 20.55
C LEU A 360 42.93 -13.02 21.72
N ALA A 361 44.04 -12.31 21.43
CA ALA A 361 44.99 -11.88 22.44
C ALA A 361 44.37 -10.94 23.48
N GLU A 362 43.48 -10.03 23.05
CA GLU A 362 42.80 -9.05 23.91
C GLU A 362 41.87 -9.71 24.92
N VAL A 363 41.03 -10.66 24.49
CA VAL A 363 40.12 -11.42 25.36
C VAL A 363 40.88 -12.26 26.40
N TYR A 364 42.05 -12.77 26.02
CA TYR A 364 42.88 -13.62 26.86
C TYR A 364 43.91 -12.85 27.71
N GLY A 365 43.94 -11.52 27.59
CA GLY A 365 44.87 -10.65 28.34
C GLY A 365 46.34 -10.82 27.95
N VAL A 366 46.60 -11.31 26.74
CA VAL A 366 47.94 -11.47 26.16
C VAL A 366 48.29 -10.21 25.39
N ASN A 367 49.50 -9.69 25.56
CA ASN A 367 49.92 -8.47 24.88
C ASN A 367 50.22 -8.77 23.40
N PRO A 368 49.47 -8.21 22.42
CA PRO A 368 49.62 -8.56 21.00
C PRO A 368 50.96 -8.15 20.38
N ILE A 369 51.84 -7.47 21.14
CA ILE A 369 53.15 -6.96 20.71
C ILE A 369 54.30 -7.91 21.14
N ALA A 370 54.03 -8.98 21.89
CA ALA A 370 55.05 -9.97 22.25
C ALA A 370 55.37 -10.93 21.08
N ASP A 371 56.61 -11.44 21.05
CA ASP A 371 57.19 -12.24 19.97
C ASP A 371 56.28 -13.41 19.53
N GLN A 372 56.10 -13.64 18.21
CA GLN A 372 55.19 -14.66 17.63
C GLN A 372 55.38 -16.07 18.24
N SER A 373 56.57 -16.35 18.78
CA SER A 373 56.88 -17.58 19.51
C SER A 373 56.07 -17.80 20.79
N GLU A 374 55.54 -16.75 21.43
CA GLU A 374 54.68 -16.91 22.61
C GLU A 374 53.27 -17.39 22.21
N HIS A 375 52.76 -17.00 21.04
CA HIS A 375 51.44 -17.38 20.55
C HIS A 375 51.37 -18.86 20.14
N GLU A 376 52.47 -19.42 19.62
CA GLU A 376 52.58 -20.86 19.30
C GLU A 376 52.50 -21.78 20.54
N SER A 377 52.68 -21.22 21.75
CA SER A 377 52.65 -21.98 23.01
C SER A 377 51.30 -21.94 23.74
N ILE A 378 50.36 -21.12 23.28
CA ILE A 378 49.04 -20.94 23.90
C ILE A 378 48.06 -21.98 23.33
N ILE A 379 47.39 -22.71 24.22
CA ILE A 379 46.28 -23.59 23.86
C ILE A 379 45.00 -22.75 23.85
N TRP A 380 44.58 -22.32 22.67
CA TRP A 380 43.32 -21.61 22.48
C TRP A 380 42.12 -22.54 22.75
N PRO A 381 41.03 -22.03 23.37
CA PRO A 381 39.84 -22.83 23.57
C PRO A 381 39.17 -23.20 22.25
N ALA A 382 38.44 -24.31 22.22
CA ALA A 382 37.59 -24.64 21.09
C ALA A 382 36.39 -23.68 21.04
N LEU A 383 36.07 -23.21 19.83
CA LEU A 383 34.88 -22.44 19.53
C LEU A 383 33.83 -23.40 18.96
N VAL A 384 32.70 -23.53 19.66
CA VAL A 384 31.70 -24.59 19.42
C VAL A 384 30.46 -24.07 18.70
N ASN A 385 30.21 -22.76 18.70
CA ASN A 385 29.10 -22.14 18.00
C ASN A 385 29.51 -20.73 17.56
N CYS A 386 29.08 -20.35 16.35
CA CYS A 386 29.17 -18.99 15.85
C CYS A 386 27.81 -18.56 15.29
N THR A 387 27.46 -17.29 15.41
CA THR A 387 26.23 -16.74 14.82
C THR A 387 26.38 -15.26 14.52
N TRP A 388 25.70 -14.78 13.47
CA TRP A 388 25.65 -13.37 13.13
C TRP A 388 24.68 -12.65 14.04
N LEU A 389 25.13 -11.55 14.64
CA LEU A 389 24.30 -10.67 15.47
C LEU A 389 23.68 -9.55 14.63
N THR A 390 24.44 -9.00 13.71
CA THR A 390 24.07 -7.95 12.75
C THR A 390 24.79 -8.22 11.43
N ASP A 391 24.68 -7.33 10.44
CA ASP A 391 25.43 -7.45 9.18
C ASP A 391 26.96 -7.52 9.42
N GLN A 392 27.47 -6.86 10.47
CA GLN A 392 28.92 -6.82 10.73
C GLN A 392 29.36 -7.59 11.99
N ALA A 393 28.49 -7.73 12.98
CA ALA A 393 28.87 -8.32 14.25
C ALA A 393 28.68 -9.84 14.28
N VAL A 394 29.71 -10.56 14.73
CA VAL A 394 29.68 -12.03 14.91
C VAL A 394 29.91 -12.38 16.36
N LEU A 395 29.11 -13.31 16.88
CA LEU A 395 29.28 -13.88 18.19
C LEU A 395 29.90 -15.28 18.10
N PHE A 396 30.87 -15.56 18.96
CA PHE A 396 31.50 -16.88 19.10
C PHE A 396 31.28 -17.40 20.52
N GLN A 397 30.95 -18.68 20.65
CA GLN A 397 30.86 -19.39 21.93
C GLN A 397 32.02 -20.34 22.11
N THR A 398 32.67 -20.25 23.26
CA THR A 398 33.70 -21.19 23.68
C THR A 398 33.08 -22.46 24.27
N ALA A 399 33.80 -23.57 24.22
CA ALA A 399 33.41 -24.81 24.92
C ALA A 399 33.31 -24.68 26.46
N SER A 400 33.70 -23.53 27.02
CA SER A 400 33.57 -23.21 28.45
C SER A 400 32.33 -22.36 28.79
N GLY A 401 31.52 -22.04 27.79
CA GLY A 401 30.30 -21.24 27.92
C GLY A 401 30.54 -19.73 27.99
N GLN A 402 31.74 -19.25 27.67
CA GLN A 402 32.02 -17.83 27.46
C GLN A 402 31.66 -17.40 26.03
N SER A 403 31.04 -16.21 25.91
CA SER A 403 30.70 -15.58 24.64
C SER A 403 31.65 -14.44 24.29
N TRP A 404 32.17 -14.45 23.07
CA TRP A 404 33.08 -13.43 22.53
C TRP A 404 32.44 -12.74 21.33
N LEU A 405 32.56 -11.42 21.26
CA LEU A 405 31.95 -10.57 20.23
C LEU A 405 33.04 -10.02 19.32
N SER A 406 32.85 -10.17 18.01
CA SER A 406 33.59 -9.47 16.96
C SER A 406 32.66 -8.38 16.41
N GLU A 407 33.08 -7.12 16.42
CA GLU A 407 32.26 -6.01 15.89
C GLU A 407 32.28 -5.94 14.35
N ALA A 408 33.37 -6.43 13.74
CA ALA A 408 33.49 -6.71 12.31
C ALA A 408 34.20 -8.06 12.11
N PRO A 409 33.99 -8.78 10.99
CA PRO A 409 34.67 -10.05 10.73
C PRO A 409 36.19 -9.87 10.64
N GLY A 410 36.93 -10.56 11.51
CA GLY A 410 38.40 -10.52 11.53
C GLY A 410 39.03 -9.38 12.34
N GLU A 411 38.24 -8.54 13.02
CA GLU A 411 38.71 -7.57 14.01
C GLU A 411 38.85 -8.18 15.42
N SER A 412 39.50 -7.45 16.35
CA SER A 412 39.71 -7.89 17.74
C SER A 412 38.43 -8.36 18.41
N LEU A 413 38.51 -9.50 19.08
CA LEU A 413 37.41 -10.03 19.88
C LEU A 413 37.37 -9.34 21.25
N LEU A 414 36.15 -9.16 21.77
CA LEU A 414 35.89 -8.66 23.11
C LEU A 414 35.04 -9.66 23.89
N VAL A 415 35.20 -9.73 25.22
CA VAL A 415 34.27 -10.49 26.07
C VAL A 415 32.89 -9.85 25.97
N SER A 416 31.92 -10.58 25.42
CA SER A 416 30.57 -10.08 25.15
C SER A 416 29.98 -9.44 26.41
N PRO A 417 29.54 -8.16 26.36
CA PRO A 417 28.93 -7.49 27.50
C PRO A 417 27.53 -8.03 27.82
N TYR A 418 26.89 -8.70 26.87
CA TYR A 418 25.48 -9.07 26.92
C TYR A 418 25.18 -10.25 27.85
N PHE A 419 26.11 -11.22 27.95
CA PHE A 419 25.87 -12.51 28.63
C PHE A 419 26.60 -12.67 29.97
N LYS A 420 27.04 -11.57 30.58
CA LYS A 420 27.86 -11.59 31.82
C LYS A 420 27.10 -11.99 33.10
N GLY A 421 25.77 -12.07 33.06
CA GLY A 421 24.91 -12.27 34.24
C GLY A 421 24.18 -13.62 34.37
N GLY A 422 24.12 -14.44 33.31
CA GLY A 422 23.17 -15.57 33.20
C GLY A 422 23.71 -16.98 33.47
N GLY A 423 25.02 -17.16 33.66
CA GLY A 423 25.67 -18.47 33.74
C GLY A 423 26.35 -18.88 32.44
N SER A 424 26.90 -20.09 32.35
CA SER A 424 27.55 -20.60 31.14
C SER A 424 26.52 -20.79 30.02
N VAL A 425 26.74 -20.14 28.88
CA VAL A 425 25.88 -20.22 27.69
C VAL A 425 26.22 -21.50 26.92
N ASN A 426 25.21 -22.30 26.57
CA ASN A 426 25.41 -23.50 25.76
C ASN A 426 25.54 -23.14 24.27
N PHE A 427 24.54 -22.44 23.73
CA PHE A 427 24.59 -21.90 22.37
C PHE A 427 23.73 -20.64 22.24
N ILE A 428 24.00 -19.85 21.20
CA ILE A 428 23.20 -18.71 20.81
C ILE A 428 22.78 -18.88 19.36
N ASN A 429 21.52 -18.59 19.08
CA ASN A 429 20.98 -18.68 17.75
C ASN A 429 20.23 -17.39 17.38
N THR A 430 20.57 -16.84 16.22
CA THR A 430 19.85 -15.71 15.61
C THR A 430 18.77 -16.27 14.70
N LEU A 431 17.52 -15.97 15.03
CA LEU A 431 16.33 -16.46 14.36
C LEU A 431 15.80 -15.40 13.36
N PRO A 432 15.03 -15.81 12.35
CA PRO A 432 14.34 -14.89 11.43
C PRO A 432 13.58 -13.78 12.16
N GLY A 433 13.68 -12.55 11.61
CA GLY A 433 13.09 -11.35 12.18
C GLY A 433 13.89 -10.71 13.32
N GLY A 434 15.16 -11.06 13.50
CA GLY A 434 16.05 -10.40 14.46
C GLY A 434 15.90 -10.79 15.91
N ARG A 435 15.35 -11.98 16.14
CA ARG A 435 15.21 -12.52 17.48
C ARG A 435 16.47 -13.30 17.81
N ILE A 436 17.03 -13.08 18.99
CA ILE A 436 18.22 -13.77 19.45
C ILE A 436 17.85 -14.61 20.64
N LEU A 437 18.05 -15.92 20.51
CA LEU A 437 17.79 -16.90 21.54
C LEU A 437 19.11 -17.31 22.19
N SER A 438 19.20 -17.14 23.49
CA SER A 438 20.30 -17.62 24.32
C SER A 438 19.82 -18.81 25.14
N VAL A 439 20.53 -19.92 25.01
CA VAL A 439 20.26 -21.16 25.74
C VAL A 439 21.42 -21.41 26.69
N TYR A 440 21.13 -21.51 27.99
CA TYR A 440 22.14 -21.74 29.01
C TYR A 440 22.33 -23.23 29.30
N GLU A 441 23.50 -23.62 29.85
CA GLU A 441 23.80 -25.02 30.21
C GLU A 441 22.80 -25.63 31.22
N ASN A 442 22.11 -24.78 31.99
CA ASN A 442 21.06 -25.19 32.93
C ASN A 442 19.67 -25.27 32.28
N SER A 443 19.59 -25.23 30.94
CA SER A 443 18.35 -25.25 30.17
C SER A 443 17.41 -24.05 30.37
N SER A 444 17.89 -22.98 31.02
CA SER A 444 17.17 -21.70 31.02
C SER A 444 17.33 -20.97 29.68
N LEU A 445 16.31 -20.17 29.35
CA LEU A 445 16.18 -19.52 28.05
C LEU A 445 15.99 -18.01 28.21
N GLU A 446 16.71 -17.25 27.43
CA GLU A 446 16.51 -15.81 27.27
C GLU A 446 16.36 -15.46 25.80
N MET A 447 15.45 -14.53 25.49
CA MET A 447 15.23 -14.04 24.14
C MET A 447 15.32 -12.52 24.13
N ALA A 448 16.02 -11.97 23.14
CA ALA A 448 16.10 -10.54 22.88
C ALA A 448 15.71 -10.26 21.43
N ASN A 449 15.30 -9.02 21.15
CA ASN A 449 15.05 -8.56 19.80
C ASN A 449 16.10 -7.50 19.45
N LEU A 450 16.61 -7.54 18.23
CA LEU A 450 17.38 -6.45 17.67
C LEU A 450 16.51 -5.20 17.60
N SER A 451 17.05 -4.10 18.12
CA SER A 451 16.39 -2.80 18.17
C SER A 451 17.32 -1.74 17.63
N ASP A 452 16.79 -0.73 16.96
CA ASP A 452 17.60 0.40 16.50
C ASP A 452 17.48 1.55 17.49
N ILE A 453 18.62 2.19 17.76
CA ILE A 453 18.69 3.36 18.62
C ILE A 453 18.84 4.60 17.76
N VAL A 454 17.91 5.52 17.90
CA VAL A 454 17.91 6.82 17.24
C VAL A 454 18.18 7.91 18.28
N THR A 455 19.14 8.78 18.00
CA THR A 455 19.44 9.97 18.83
C THR A 455 19.07 11.23 18.06
N PHE A 456 18.51 12.22 18.73
CA PHE A 456 18.02 13.44 18.12
C PHE A 456 18.34 14.70 18.93
N ALA A 457 18.25 15.85 18.27
CA ALA A 457 18.38 17.17 18.89
C ALA A 457 17.38 18.18 18.27
N PRO A 458 16.82 19.12 19.04
CA PRO A 458 16.99 19.29 20.49
C PRO A 458 16.34 18.17 21.32
N ALA A 459 16.79 17.99 22.57
CA ALA A 459 16.16 17.07 23.53
C ALA A 459 14.76 17.57 23.94
N LEU A 460 13.91 16.67 24.47
CA LEU A 460 12.60 17.04 25.02
C LEU A 460 12.76 18.07 26.14
N ASP A 461 11.91 19.11 26.11
CA ASP A 461 11.91 20.15 27.14
C ASP A 461 11.58 19.60 28.54
N LYS A 462 10.76 18.53 28.61
CA LYS A 462 10.37 17.83 29.84
C LYS A 462 10.06 16.35 29.61
N GLY A 463 10.59 15.51 30.49
CA GLY A 463 10.33 14.07 30.51
C GLY A 463 11.12 13.30 29.45
N GLU A 464 10.74 12.05 29.23
CA GLU A 464 11.43 11.13 28.31
C GLU A 464 10.42 10.61 27.27
N VAL A 465 10.92 10.18 26.12
CA VAL A 465 10.12 9.42 25.14
C VAL A 465 9.69 8.10 25.77
N GLN A 466 8.39 7.79 25.71
CA GLN A 466 7.79 6.65 26.38
C GLN A 466 7.51 5.49 25.41
N SER A 467 7.42 4.28 25.96
CA SER A 467 6.92 3.12 25.21
C SER A 467 5.49 3.39 24.72
N GLY A 468 5.23 3.15 23.43
CA GLY A 468 3.95 3.45 22.78
C GLY A 468 3.85 4.88 22.21
N ASP A 469 4.83 5.76 22.44
CA ASP A 469 4.91 7.00 21.67
C ASP A 469 5.10 6.66 20.17
N MET A 470 4.53 7.48 19.31
CA MET A 470 4.59 7.31 17.85
C MET A 470 5.56 8.33 17.27
N ILE A 471 6.50 7.86 16.46
CA ILE A 471 7.47 8.70 15.75
C ILE A 471 7.05 8.76 14.31
N LEU A 472 6.84 9.98 13.80
CA LEU A 472 6.82 10.26 12.37
C LEU A 472 8.17 10.81 11.98
N LEU A 473 8.84 10.16 11.05
CA LEU A 473 10.15 10.53 10.52
C LEU A 473 9.97 11.01 9.08
N GLU A 474 10.60 12.11 8.73
CA GLU A 474 10.69 12.65 7.37
C GLU A 474 12.16 12.95 7.03
N LYS A 475 12.70 12.31 6.00
CA LYS A 475 14.02 12.61 5.44
C LYS A 475 13.85 13.07 3.99
N VAL A 476 14.28 14.30 3.72
CA VAL A 476 14.37 14.83 2.38
C VAL A 476 15.68 14.32 1.76
N SER A 477 15.58 13.48 0.73
CA SER A 477 16.74 12.98 0.00
C SER A 477 17.03 13.83 -1.23
N LEU A 478 18.30 14.22 -1.38
CA LEU A 478 18.82 14.93 -2.54
C LEU A 478 20.02 14.12 -3.06
N PRO A 479 20.05 13.72 -4.34
CA PRO A 479 19.04 13.93 -5.39
C PRO A 479 17.85 12.94 -5.27
N PRO A 480 16.66 13.27 -5.80
CA PRO A 480 15.64 12.24 -6.03
C PRO A 480 16.23 11.13 -6.89
N ALA A 481 15.71 9.91 -6.77
CA ALA A 481 15.96 8.86 -7.75
C ALA A 481 15.46 9.31 -9.13
N PHE A 482 16.24 10.12 -9.83
CA PHE A 482 16.00 10.51 -11.21
C PHE A 482 16.08 9.25 -12.05
N GLY A 483 14.94 8.61 -12.34
CA GLY A 483 14.86 7.44 -13.21
C GLY A 483 16.02 6.47 -13.03
N GLN A 484 16.24 5.98 -11.80
CA GLN A 484 17.14 4.84 -11.59
C GLN A 484 16.56 3.63 -12.31
N ALA A 485 16.91 3.47 -13.59
CA ALA A 485 17.00 2.14 -14.15
C ALA A 485 18.11 1.45 -13.36
N GLY A 486 17.74 0.37 -12.65
CA GLY A 486 18.52 -0.23 -11.57
C GLY A 486 20.00 -0.39 -11.89
N THR A 487 20.83 -0.10 -10.89
CA THR A 487 22.23 -0.50 -10.89
C THR A 487 22.59 -1.02 -9.51
N ASP A 488 22.59 -2.33 -9.36
CA ASP A 488 23.65 -3.01 -8.64
C ASP A 488 24.94 -2.77 -9.42
N SER A 489 25.66 -1.70 -9.11
CA SER A 489 27.11 -1.65 -9.31
C SER A 489 27.67 -0.40 -8.64
N GLU A 490 28.24 -0.57 -7.45
CA GLU A 490 29.30 0.29 -6.95
C GLU A 490 30.54 0.12 -7.83
N ALA A 491 30.54 0.75 -9.00
CA ALA A 491 31.74 1.05 -9.74
C ALA A 491 31.42 2.19 -10.69
N VAL A 492 31.95 3.37 -10.41
CA VAL A 492 32.23 4.35 -11.46
C VAL A 492 33.23 3.66 -12.40
N PRO A 493 32.87 3.26 -13.62
CA PRO A 493 33.85 2.71 -14.53
C PRO A 493 34.69 3.91 -15.01
N GLU A 494 36.01 3.81 -14.88
CA GLU A 494 36.89 4.64 -15.70
C GLU A 494 36.48 4.49 -17.18
N PRO A 495 36.58 5.56 -17.99
CA PRO A 495 36.09 5.55 -19.37
C PRO A 495 37.04 4.74 -20.26
N GLU A 496 36.98 3.41 -20.15
CA GLU A 496 37.66 2.52 -21.07
C GLU A 496 36.72 2.10 -22.20
N SER A 497 37.08 2.56 -23.40
CA SER A 497 36.62 2.13 -24.73
C SER A 497 35.24 2.62 -25.23
N GLN A 498 35.30 3.40 -26.31
CA GLN A 498 34.21 4.09 -27.03
C GLN A 498 33.23 3.17 -27.79
N GLU A 499 32.98 1.90 -27.42
CA GLU A 499 32.28 0.95 -28.31
C GLU A 499 30.88 0.46 -27.90
N VAL A 500 30.26 0.94 -26.81
CA VAL A 500 28.86 0.59 -26.49
C VAL A 500 27.98 1.83 -26.39
N ILE A 501 27.74 2.49 -27.53
CA ILE A 501 26.67 3.50 -27.67
C ILE A 501 25.38 2.73 -27.98
N SER A 502 24.50 2.56 -26.99
CA SER A 502 23.16 2.02 -27.23
C SER A 502 22.36 3.02 -28.09
N LYS A 503 21.85 2.55 -29.23
CA LYS A 503 21.12 3.39 -30.21
C LYS A 503 19.72 3.83 -29.76
N ASP A 504 19.21 3.34 -28.63
CA ASP A 504 17.82 3.52 -28.17
C ASP A 504 17.69 3.80 -26.65
N GLY A 505 18.77 4.18 -25.95
CA GLY A 505 18.77 4.27 -24.48
C GLY A 505 18.02 5.46 -23.86
N SER A 506 17.55 6.45 -24.62
CA SER A 506 16.89 7.64 -24.05
C SER A 506 15.50 7.29 -23.50
N VAL A 507 15.28 7.51 -22.21
CA VAL A 507 13.99 7.30 -21.54
C VAL A 507 13.25 8.65 -21.46
N PRO A 508 11.99 8.76 -21.93
CA PRO A 508 11.17 9.94 -21.72
C PRO A 508 11.07 10.31 -20.24
N GLY A 509 11.03 11.61 -19.94
CA GLY A 509 10.88 12.10 -18.57
C GLY A 509 12.16 12.13 -17.72
N ILE A 510 13.29 11.60 -18.20
CA ILE A 510 14.60 11.77 -17.55
C ILE A 510 15.27 13.06 -18.03
N TRP A 511 15.84 13.82 -17.10
CA TRP A 511 16.68 14.97 -17.39
C TRP A 511 18.12 14.56 -17.70
N TYR A 512 18.67 15.10 -18.78
CA TYR A 512 20.01 14.86 -19.27
C TYR A 512 20.82 16.15 -19.33
N VAL A 513 22.11 16.07 -19.05
CA VAL A 513 23.05 17.21 -19.12
C VAL A 513 24.13 16.97 -20.18
N SER A 514 24.60 18.03 -20.84
CA SER A 514 25.73 17.91 -21.78
C SER A 514 27.04 17.53 -21.08
N GLY A 515 27.88 16.74 -21.75
CA GLY A 515 29.25 16.43 -21.30
C GLY A 515 30.05 17.69 -20.90
N GLY A 516 30.79 17.59 -19.80
CA GLY A 516 31.56 18.72 -19.23
C GLY A 516 30.76 19.69 -18.36
N SER A 517 29.43 19.51 -18.28
CA SER A 517 28.56 20.25 -17.36
C SER A 517 28.15 19.39 -16.17
N GLU A 518 27.88 20.03 -15.04
CA GLU A 518 27.47 19.41 -13.79
C GLU A 518 26.06 19.87 -13.44
N LEU A 519 25.17 18.91 -13.17
CA LEU A 519 23.79 19.15 -12.72
C LEU A 519 23.69 18.77 -11.25
N THR A 520 23.40 19.75 -10.38
CA THR A 520 23.25 19.51 -8.95
C THR A 520 21.89 19.99 -8.47
N MET A 521 21.20 19.17 -7.68
CA MET A 521 19.97 19.57 -6.99
C MET A 521 20.32 20.34 -5.72
N GLN A 522 19.52 21.34 -5.40
CA GLN A 522 19.70 22.19 -4.23
C GLN A 522 18.35 22.53 -3.63
N GLN A 523 18.28 22.58 -2.31
CA GLN A 523 17.09 23.09 -1.63
C GLN A 523 16.92 24.59 -1.93
N VAL A 524 15.70 25.02 -2.22
CA VAL A 524 15.39 26.43 -2.43
C VAL A 524 15.57 27.19 -1.11
N ALA A 525 16.20 28.36 -1.15
CA ALA A 525 16.41 29.16 0.05
C ALA A 525 15.07 29.65 0.62
N ALA A 526 14.91 29.63 1.94
CA ALA A 526 13.64 29.91 2.63
C ALA A 526 13.04 31.31 2.37
N ASP A 527 13.86 32.26 1.90
CA ASP A 527 13.46 33.62 1.53
C ASP A 527 13.08 33.77 0.04
N SER A 528 13.20 32.70 -0.75
CA SER A 528 12.81 32.69 -2.15
C SER A 528 11.28 32.75 -2.31
N PRO A 529 10.76 33.13 -3.50
CA PRO A 529 9.32 33.11 -3.76
C PRO A 529 8.72 31.74 -3.41
N ARG A 530 7.62 31.71 -2.64
CA ARG A 530 6.91 30.46 -2.27
C ARG A 530 6.27 29.73 -3.45
N GLU A 531 6.31 30.33 -4.63
CA GLU A 531 5.92 29.72 -5.91
C GLU A 531 6.99 28.75 -6.42
N LEU A 532 8.23 28.89 -5.93
CA LEU A 532 9.29 27.91 -6.15
C LEU A 532 9.07 26.70 -5.26
N GLY A 533 9.54 25.56 -5.75
CA GLY A 533 9.42 24.29 -5.07
C GLY A 533 10.24 24.19 -3.78
N ARG A 534 10.34 22.98 -3.21
CA ARG A 534 11.33 22.72 -2.15
C ARG A 534 12.73 22.56 -2.73
N GLY A 535 12.83 22.14 -3.98
CA GLY A 535 14.09 21.92 -4.69
C GLY A 535 14.21 22.78 -5.94
N CYS A 536 15.45 22.95 -6.39
CA CYS A 536 15.78 23.56 -7.68
C CYS A 536 17.03 22.91 -8.24
N VAL A 537 17.29 23.14 -9.52
CA VAL A 537 18.46 22.61 -10.20
C VAL A 537 19.48 23.71 -10.50
N ARG A 538 20.73 23.37 -10.24
CA ARG A 538 21.92 24.15 -10.59
C ARG A 538 22.67 23.44 -11.72
N LEU A 539 22.63 24.02 -12.90
CA LEU A 539 23.45 23.63 -14.06
C LEU A 539 24.70 24.49 -14.10
N SER A 540 25.88 23.88 -13.98
CA SER A 540 27.15 24.60 -14.04
C SER A 540 28.08 24.05 -15.11
N ASN A 541 28.82 24.93 -15.76
CA ASN A 541 29.86 24.56 -16.70
C ASN A 541 31.23 24.80 -16.05
N VAL A 542 31.86 23.71 -15.59
CA VAL A 542 33.08 23.76 -14.77
C VAL A 542 34.34 23.47 -15.59
N ALA A 543 34.23 23.18 -16.89
CA ALA A 543 35.32 22.74 -17.77
C ALA A 543 36.71 23.22 -17.29
N ALA A 544 37.43 22.28 -16.66
CA ALA A 544 38.76 22.51 -16.12
C ALA A 544 39.67 22.93 -17.27
N ASP A 545 40.55 23.91 -17.03
CA ASP A 545 41.54 24.31 -18.03
C ASP A 545 42.40 23.07 -18.39
N GLY A 546 42.07 22.41 -19.51
CA GLY A 546 42.74 21.19 -19.97
C GLY A 546 41.87 19.92 -20.09
N ALA A 547 40.56 19.94 -19.85
CA ALA A 547 39.70 18.82 -20.22
C ALA A 547 39.70 18.67 -21.76
N GLU A 548 40.11 17.51 -22.27
CA GLU A 548 40.03 17.16 -23.69
C GLU A 548 38.59 17.38 -24.20
N GLU A 549 38.44 17.64 -25.51
CA GLU A 549 37.17 17.77 -26.24
C GLU A 549 36.29 16.51 -26.13
N MET A 550 35.87 16.10 -24.93
CA MET A 550 34.76 15.19 -24.77
C MET A 550 33.55 15.87 -25.40
N ALA A 551 33.00 15.22 -26.42
CA ALA A 551 32.03 15.82 -27.32
C ALA A 551 30.83 16.39 -26.52
N ASN A 552 30.70 17.72 -26.48
CA ASN A 552 29.55 18.45 -25.91
C ASN A 552 28.18 17.95 -26.47
N GLU A 553 28.19 17.15 -27.53
CA GLU A 553 27.02 16.48 -28.09
C GLU A 553 26.49 15.32 -27.22
N LEU A 554 27.31 14.71 -26.36
CA LEU A 554 26.91 13.62 -25.47
C LEU A 554 26.01 14.12 -24.34
N LEU A 555 24.94 13.38 -24.07
CA LEU A 555 24.00 13.62 -22.98
C LEU A 555 24.24 12.59 -21.87
N ILE A 556 24.39 13.05 -20.64
CA ILE A 556 24.63 12.22 -19.46
C ILE A 556 23.40 12.31 -18.56
N GLY A 557 22.80 11.17 -18.24
CA GLY A 557 21.71 11.05 -17.29
C GLY A 557 22.22 11.02 -15.84
N SER A 558 21.32 11.18 -14.88
CA SER A 558 21.57 11.09 -13.44
C SER A 558 22.26 9.80 -12.98
N SER A 559 21.95 8.66 -13.62
CA SER A 559 22.57 7.35 -13.37
C SER A 559 23.94 7.19 -14.02
N GLY A 560 24.49 8.23 -14.65
CA GLY A 560 25.71 8.17 -15.45
C GLY A 560 25.49 7.61 -16.86
N GLN A 561 24.24 7.29 -17.24
CA GLN A 561 23.91 6.79 -18.57
C GLN A 561 24.27 7.81 -19.65
N VAL A 562 25.13 7.41 -20.59
CA VAL A 562 25.49 8.25 -21.75
C VAL A 562 24.56 7.94 -22.92
N VAL A 563 23.91 8.97 -23.44
CA VAL A 563 22.97 8.93 -24.56
C VAL A 563 23.44 9.85 -25.68
N ASN A 564 23.27 9.41 -26.92
CA ASN A 564 23.47 10.26 -28.10
C ASN A 564 22.25 10.13 -29.03
N SER A 565 21.56 11.24 -29.28
CA SER A 565 20.42 11.29 -30.22
C SER A 565 20.77 12.15 -31.43
N ILE A 566 20.62 11.57 -32.63
CA ILE A 566 20.81 12.27 -33.90
C ILE A 566 19.78 13.40 -34.10
N TYR A 567 18.64 13.32 -33.42
CA TYR A 567 17.54 14.28 -33.49
C TYR A 567 17.68 15.41 -32.47
N ASN A 568 18.57 15.28 -31.47
CA ASN A 568 18.77 16.28 -30.42
C ASN A 568 20.19 16.89 -30.42
N ARG A 569 20.53 17.59 -31.50
CA ARG A 569 21.84 18.25 -31.64
C ARG A 569 21.90 19.58 -30.88
N MET A 570 23.01 19.80 -30.20
CA MET A 570 23.29 21.06 -29.52
C MET A 570 23.80 22.12 -30.51
N PRO A 571 23.30 23.37 -30.46
CA PRO A 571 23.90 24.48 -31.19
C PRO A 571 25.38 24.66 -30.86
N VAL A 572 26.22 24.78 -31.89
CA VAL A 572 27.71 24.78 -31.80
C VAL A 572 28.29 25.91 -30.92
N TRP A 573 27.53 26.99 -30.70
CA TRP A 573 27.96 28.15 -29.93
C TRP A 573 27.57 28.09 -28.45
N LEU A 574 26.83 27.06 -28.03
CA LEU A 574 26.52 26.78 -26.62
C LEU A 574 27.61 25.88 -26.02
N ASP A 575 27.83 26.03 -24.72
CA ASP A 575 28.83 25.23 -23.98
C ASP A 575 28.18 24.31 -22.93
N SER A 576 26.93 24.59 -22.53
CA SER A 576 26.19 23.76 -21.57
C SER A 576 24.69 23.69 -21.93
N ARG A 577 24.06 22.52 -21.74
CA ARG A 577 22.61 22.35 -21.83
C ARG A 577 22.06 21.33 -20.82
N LEU A 578 20.81 21.56 -20.45
CA LEU A 578 19.88 20.63 -19.85
C LEU A 578 18.85 20.21 -20.92
N ALA A 579 18.52 18.93 -21.00
CA ALA A 579 17.59 18.40 -21.99
C ALA A 579 16.67 17.31 -21.41
N GLN A 580 15.42 17.24 -21.88
CA GLN A 580 14.50 16.14 -21.58
C GLN A 580 13.78 15.70 -22.86
N LYS A 581 13.68 14.38 -23.05
CA LYS A 581 12.84 13.78 -24.10
C LYS A 581 11.39 13.82 -23.62
N LEU A 582 10.51 14.41 -24.43
CA LEU A 582 9.09 14.55 -24.11
C LEU A 582 8.38 13.19 -24.16
N ASP A 583 7.49 12.93 -23.19
CA ASP A 583 6.63 11.75 -23.20
C ASP A 583 5.34 12.02 -23.98
N LEU A 584 5.41 11.77 -25.29
CA LEU A 584 4.28 12.00 -26.19
C LEU A 584 3.26 10.87 -26.17
N LYS A 585 3.54 9.73 -25.55
CA LYS A 585 2.55 8.63 -25.47
C LYS A 585 1.43 9.01 -24.51
N GLN A 586 1.80 9.54 -23.35
CA GLN A 586 0.84 9.95 -22.34
C GLN A 586 0.06 11.21 -22.74
N SER A 587 0.70 12.16 -23.44
CA SER A 587 0.02 13.36 -23.93
C SER A 587 -0.85 13.13 -25.18
N GLY A 588 -0.87 11.91 -25.75
CA GLY A 588 -1.55 11.62 -27.02
C GLY A 588 -0.91 12.30 -28.24
N GLY A 589 0.37 12.69 -28.15
CA GLY A 589 1.11 13.43 -29.17
C GLY A 589 1.11 14.95 -28.96
N LEU A 590 1.62 15.69 -29.95
CA LEU A 590 1.48 17.15 -30.02
C LEU A 590 0.45 17.49 -31.10
N THR A 591 -0.80 17.73 -30.71
CA THR A 591 -1.94 17.88 -31.63
C THR A 591 -2.30 19.34 -31.91
N GLU A 592 -1.90 20.24 -31.02
CA GLU A 592 -2.21 21.67 -31.07
C GLU A 592 -1.19 22.47 -31.89
N SER A 593 -1.53 23.71 -32.24
CA SER A 593 -0.64 24.59 -33.03
C SER A 593 0.27 25.48 -32.17
N PHE A 594 -0.10 25.71 -30.92
CA PHE A 594 0.61 26.62 -30.02
C PHE A 594 0.88 25.91 -28.70
N TYR A 595 2.16 25.83 -28.34
CA TYR A 595 2.62 25.30 -27.07
C TYR A 595 3.34 26.38 -26.30
N ARG A 596 3.20 26.37 -24.98
CA ARG A 596 3.79 27.35 -24.09
C ARG A 596 4.81 26.67 -23.18
N LEU A 597 5.98 27.29 -23.06
CA LEU A 597 7.01 26.95 -22.06
C LEU A 597 7.03 28.05 -21.01
N GLU A 598 6.88 27.68 -19.73
CA GLU A 598 7.13 28.55 -18.58
C GLU A 598 8.27 27.96 -17.75
N VAL A 599 9.18 28.82 -17.27
CA VAL A 599 10.33 28.40 -16.46
C VAL A 599 10.83 29.55 -15.60
N TYR A 600 11.24 29.27 -14.37
CA TYR A 600 11.96 30.21 -13.52
C TYR A 600 13.45 30.05 -13.74
N LEU A 601 14.14 31.17 -13.98
CA LEU A 601 15.57 31.21 -14.24
C LEU A 601 16.25 32.24 -13.34
N ARG A 602 17.47 31.95 -12.91
CA ARG A 602 18.45 32.94 -12.42
C ARG A 602 19.85 32.49 -12.80
N GLN A 603 20.80 33.41 -12.90
CA GLN A 603 22.18 33.06 -13.24
C GLN A 603 23.20 33.59 -12.23
N GLU A 604 24.36 32.97 -12.23
CA GLU A 604 25.55 33.45 -11.54
C GLU A 604 26.79 33.28 -12.43
N GLY A 605 27.44 34.41 -12.75
CA GLY A 605 28.73 34.41 -13.44
C GLY A 605 28.69 34.07 -14.92
N LEU A 606 27.53 34.16 -15.60
CA LEU A 606 27.43 33.96 -17.05
C LEU A 606 28.03 35.15 -17.83
N ASN A 607 28.88 34.89 -18.82
CA ASN A 607 29.58 35.96 -19.55
C ASN A 607 28.65 36.91 -20.35
N ASN A 608 27.54 36.39 -20.90
CA ASN A 608 26.61 37.14 -21.75
C ASN A 608 25.22 37.34 -21.11
N ASN A 609 25.01 36.83 -19.89
CA ASN A 609 23.71 36.80 -19.21
C ASN A 609 22.57 36.33 -20.14
N SER A 610 22.84 35.32 -20.98
CA SER A 610 21.89 34.86 -22.00
C SER A 610 21.68 33.36 -21.92
N VAL A 611 20.42 32.96 -21.97
CA VAL A 611 19.97 31.56 -21.94
C VAL A 611 19.08 31.32 -23.14
N VAL A 612 19.19 30.15 -23.75
CA VAL A 612 18.40 29.75 -24.92
C VAL A 612 17.61 28.49 -24.62
N ALA A 613 16.32 28.55 -24.91
CA ALA A 613 15.41 27.41 -24.86
C ALA A 613 14.99 27.05 -26.29
N TRP A 614 15.06 25.76 -26.65
CA TRP A 614 14.70 25.30 -27.98
C TRP A 614 14.12 23.89 -27.97
N LEU A 615 13.39 23.56 -29.03
CA LEU A 615 12.89 22.22 -29.28
C LEU A 615 13.70 21.55 -30.39
N SER A 616 14.02 20.27 -30.21
CA SER A 616 14.71 19.44 -31.20
C SER A 616 13.87 18.22 -31.60
N GLY A 617 14.20 17.58 -32.72
CA GLY A 617 13.36 16.53 -33.34
C GLY A 617 12.21 17.06 -34.21
N LEU A 618 12.17 18.38 -34.43
CA LEU A 618 11.18 19.04 -35.28
C LEU A 618 11.74 19.31 -36.68
N GLN A 619 10.85 19.52 -37.66
CA GLN A 619 11.25 19.90 -39.02
C GLN A 619 11.72 21.37 -39.13
N VAL A 620 11.42 22.20 -38.13
CA VAL A 620 11.72 23.64 -38.11
C VAL A 620 12.45 23.97 -36.81
N ASP A 621 13.57 24.68 -36.94
CA ASP A 621 14.32 25.19 -35.78
C ASP A 621 13.48 26.22 -35.03
N THR A 622 13.05 25.86 -33.82
CA THR A 622 12.24 26.72 -32.96
C THR A 622 13.01 27.00 -31.67
N SER A 623 13.47 28.23 -31.49
CA SER A 623 14.27 28.65 -30.33
C SER A 623 13.90 30.05 -29.85
N HIS A 624 14.09 30.28 -28.55
CA HIS A 624 13.88 31.55 -27.87
C HIS A 624 15.11 31.88 -27.02
N THR A 625 15.46 33.17 -26.93
CA THR A 625 16.61 33.64 -26.16
C THR A 625 16.18 34.65 -25.11
N VAL A 626 16.56 34.41 -23.85
CA VAL A 626 16.49 35.39 -22.78
C VAL A 626 17.79 36.19 -22.78
N HIS A 627 17.70 37.51 -22.85
CA HIS A 627 18.85 38.39 -22.77
C HIS A 627 18.85 39.13 -21.43
N LYS A 628 20.02 39.31 -20.82
CA LYS A 628 20.24 40.05 -19.57
C LYS A 628 19.59 39.40 -18.34
N LEU A 629 19.65 38.08 -18.22
CA LEU A 629 19.19 37.35 -17.04
C LEU A 629 19.92 37.82 -15.77
N GLY A 630 19.16 38.10 -14.71
CA GLY A 630 19.66 38.58 -13.42
C GLY A 630 20.13 37.47 -12.48
N ASN A 631 20.52 37.86 -11.27
CA ASN A 631 20.87 36.94 -10.18
C ASN A 631 19.66 36.55 -9.31
N ASP A 632 18.55 37.28 -9.47
CA ASP A 632 17.28 37.00 -8.80
C ASP A 632 16.44 36.05 -9.65
N TRP A 633 15.54 35.30 -9.02
CA TRP A 633 14.60 34.42 -9.70
C TRP A 633 13.60 35.22 -10.54
N GLU A 634 13.56 34.96 -11.84
CA GLU A 634 12.63 35.58 -12.78
C GLU A 634 11.87 34.50 -13.56
N ARG A 635 10.55 34.67 -13.67
CA ARG A 635 9.69 33.81 -14.51
C ARG A 635 9.76 34.24 -15.97
N HIS A 636 10.02 33.30 -16.85
CA HIS A 636 10.03 33.50 -18.31
C HIS A 636 8.99 32.63 -18.99
N GLN A 637 8.38 33.17 -20.04
CA GLN A 637 7.35 32.51 -20.84
C GLN A 637 7.69 32.59 -22.32
N PHE A 638 7.56 31.47 -23.02
CA PHE A 638 7.81 31.35 -24.47
C PHE A 638 6.64 30.64 -25.14
N ILE A 639 6.34 31.02 -26.39
CA ILE A 639 5.33 30.33 -27.21
C ILE A 639 6.04 29.70 -28.42
N PHE A 640 5.86 28.39 -28.56
CA PHE A 640 6.31 27.58 -29.68
C PHE A 640 5.13 27.36 -30.63
N VAL A 641 5.36 27.58 -31.93
CA VAL A 641 4.36 27.30 -32.98
C VAL A 641 4.77 25.99 -33.66
N LEU A 642 3.98 24.94 -33.45
CA LEU A 642 4.33 23.58 -33.82
C LEU A 642 3.34 23.00 -34.83
N GLY A 643 3.81 22.03 -35.63
CA GLY A 643 2.95 21.16 -36.42
C GLY A 643 2.43 19.98 -35.58
N ARG A 644 1.61 19.12 -36.17
CA ARG A 644 1.15 17.90 -35.48
C ARG A 644 2.25 16.84 -35.44
N HIS A 645 2.47 16.26 -34.28
CA HIS A 645 3.40 15.16 -34.06
C HIS A 645 2.70 13.97 -33.40
N SER A 646 2.99 12.76 -33.88
CA SER A 646 2.43 11.52 -33.33
C SER A 646 3.08 11.17 -31.99
N THR A 647 2.46 10.24 -31.26
CA THR A 647 2.96 9.64 -30.02
C THR A 647 4.35 9.00 -30.16
N ASP A 648 4.73 8.58 -31.37
CA ASP A 648 6.02 7.95 -31.67
C ASP A 648 7.11 8.96 -32.08
N SER A 649 6.79 10.25 -32.14
CA SER A 649 7.75 11.28 -32.51
C SER A 649 8.78 11.50 -31.39
N GLU A 650 10.05 11.59 -31.75
CA GLU A 650 11.11 11.93 -30.80
C GLU A 650 11.30 13.45 -30.74
N VAL A 651 10.74 14.09 -29.72
CA VAL A 651 10.84 15.54 -29.50
C VAL A 651 11.55 15.81 -28.18
N TRP A 652 12.43 16.81 -28.16
CA TRP A 652 13.24 17.17 -26.99
C TRP A 652 13.06 18.64 -26.63
N LEU A 653 12.88 18.92 -25.33
CA LEU A 653 13.08 20.25 -24.77
C LEU A 653 14.54 20.42 -24.35
N ASN A 654 15.14 21.54 -24.72
CA ASN A 654 16.50 21.89 -24.34
C ASN A 654 16.55 23.32 -23.79
N ILE A 655 17.37 23.52 -22.75
CA ILE A 655 17.69 24.83 -22.17
C ILE A 655 19.20 24.89 -21.95
N GLY A 656 19.87 25.93 -22.45
CA GLY A 656 21.33 26.01 -22.38
C GLY A 656 21.91 27.42 -22.43
N PHE A 657 23.21 27.52 -22.15
CA PHE A 657 23.96 28.78 -22.16
C PHE A 657 25.39 28.60 -22.71
N ALA A 658 26.04 29.72 -22.99
CA ALA A 658 27.42 29.79 -23.46
C ALA A 658 28.33 30.43 -22.40
N GLY A 659 29.57 29.96 -22.33
CA GLY A 659 30.62 30.36 -21.40
C GLY A 659 30.65 29.56 -20.10
N LYS A 660 31.60 29.93 -19.22
CA LYS A 660 31.65 29.48 -17.82
C LYS A 660 30.58 30.20 -17.01
N GLY A 661 30.09 29.55 -15.97
CA GLY A 661 29.10 30.10 -15.02
C GLY A 661 28.07 29.07 -14.59
N THR A 662 27.04 29.54 -13.90
CA THR A 662 25.97 28.71 -13.34
C THR A 662 24.61 29.26 -13.76
N LEU A 663 23.73 28.37 -14.22
CA LEU A 663 22.32 28.62 -14.45
C LEU A 663 21.50 27.84 -13.42
N TRP A 664 20.54 28.51 -12.81
CA TRP A 664 19.57 27.88 -11.92
C TRP A 664 18.22 27.84 -12.61
N LEU A 665 17.53 26.71 -12.48
CA LEU A 665 16.23 26.45 -13.09
C LEU A 665 15.29 25.85 -12.05
N ASP A 666 14.02 26.25 -12.15
CA ASP A 666 12.93 25.64 -11.40
C ASP A 666 11.61 25.80 -12.17
N GLN A 667 10.60 25.01 -11.80
CA GLN A 667 9.21 25.12 -12.24
C GLN A 667 9.06 25.15 -13.78
N ILE A 668 9.64 24.15 -14.44
CA ILE A 668 9.55 23.99 -15.90
C ILE A 668 8.19 23.38 -16.26
N TRP A 669 7.39 24.14 -17.00
CA TRP A 669 6.09 23.70 -17.52
C TRP A 669 6.06 23.83 -19.05
N PHE A 670 5.67 22.77 -19.74
CA PHE A 670 5.46 22.77 -21.19
C PHE A 670 4.14 22.08 -21.54
N GLY A 671 3.20 22.83 -22.11
CA GLY A 671 1.87 22.32 -22.46
C GLY A 671 1.20 23.12 -23.56
N SER A 672 -0.05 22.75 -23.90
CA SER A 672 -0.85 23.51 -24.87
C SER A 672 -1.00 24.97 -24.42
N ALA A 673 -0.93 25.92 -25.35
CA ALA A 673 -1.12 27.33 -25.01
C ALA A 673 -2.56 27.65 -24.55
N GLY A 674 -3.52 26.76 -24.82
CA GLY A 674 -4.88 26.85 -24.29
C GLY A 674 -4.97 26.47 -22.81
N ASP A 675 -4.06 25.63 -22.31
CA ASP A 675 -4.04 25.21 -20.92
C ASP A 675 -3.22 26.19 -20.07
N GLU A 676 -3.67 26.44 -18.85
CA GLU A 676 -2.95 27.27 -17.88
C GLU A 676 -2.05 26.41 -16.97
N PRO A 677 -0.80 26.83 -16.65
CA PRO A 677 0.11 26.09 -15.76
C PRO A 677 -0.40 25.85 -14.33
N VAL A 678 -1.51 26.47 -13.95
CA VAL A 678 -2.13 26.39 -12.62
C VAL A 678 -3.57 25.85 -12.71
N SER A 679 -3.85 25.11 -13.78
CA SER A 679 -5.16 24.53 -14.08
C SER A 679 -4.96 23.16 -14.74
N LEU A 680 -5.94 22.28 -14.57
CA LEU A 680 -5.97 20.98 -15.26
C LEU A 680 -6.26 21.17 -16.76
N PRO A 681 -6.00 20.15 -17.61
CA PRO A 681 -6.25 20.23 -19.04
C PRO A 681 -7.68 20.63 -19.38
N THR A 682 -7.84 21.51 -20.37
CA THR A 682 -9.16 21.98 -20.82
C THR A 682 -10.05 20.83 -21.28
N THR A 683 -9.47 19.82 -21.93
CA THR A 683 -10.19 18.62 -22.39
C THR A 683 -10.81 17.83 -21.25
N LEU A 684 -10.12 17.71 -20.12
CA LEU A 684 -10.63 17.04 -18.92
C LEU A 684 -11.78 17.85 -18.32
N ILE A 685 -11.62 19.16 -18.21
CA ILE A 685 -12.66 20.07 -17.70
C ILE A 685 -13.92 19.94 -18.56
N GLU A 686 -13.79 19.88 -19.88
CA GLU A 686 -14.92 19.68 -20.81
C GLU A 686 -15.58 18.30 -20.64
N GLN A 687 -14.79 17.23 -20.47
CA GLN A 687 -15.31 15.89 -20.23
C GLN A 687 -16.11 15.81 -18.93
N ILE A 688 -15.55 16.31 -17.83
CA ILE A 688 -16.24 16.35 -16.52
C ILE A 688 -17.44 17.30 -16.58
N GLY A 689 -17.32 18.42 -17.29
CA GLY A 689 -18.42 19.37 -17.50
C GLY A 689 -19.62 18.76 -18.23
N GLN A 690 -19.41 17.81 -19.14
CA GLN A 690 -20.50 17.08 -19.80
C GLN A 690 -21.24 16.12 -18.85
N ILE A 691 -20.60 15.71 -17.77
CA ILE A 691 -21.15 14.79 -16.78
C ILE A 691 -22.00 15.53 -15.75
N GLU A 692 -21.73 16.82 -15.54
CA GLU A 692 -22.43 17.69 -14.58
C GLU A 692 -22.51 17.10 -13.14
N PRO A 693 -21.38 16.70 -12.52
CA PRO A 693 -21.39 16.15 -11.17
C PRO A 693 -21.77 17.23 -10.12
N GLU A 694 -22.39 16.82 -9.01
CA GLU A 694 -22.63 17.74 -7.89
C GLU A 694 -21.46 17.81 -6.92
N VAL A 695 -20.69 16.73 -6.82
CA VAL A 695 -19.51 16.64 -5.96
C VAL A 695 -18.35 16.04 -6.74
N VAL A 696 -17.14 16.57 -6.55
CA VAL A 696 -15.91 16.01 -7.12
C VAL A 696 -14.92 15.77 -6.00
N ARG A 697 -14.51 14.52 -5.82
CA ARG A 697 -13.47 14.12 -4.86
C ARG A 697 -12.10 14.14 -5.52
N PHE A 698 -11.14 14.76 -4.83
CA PHE A 698 -9.79 14.99 -5.31
C PHE A 698 -8.78 14.13 -4.55
N GLY A 699 -8.70 12.84 -4.91
CA GLY A 699 -7.68 11.91 -4.39
C GLY A 699 -6.27 12.23 -4.88
N PHE A 700 -6.16 12.85 -6.06
CA PHE A 700 -4.88 13.24 -6.67
C PHE A 700 -4.20 14.48 -6.05
N VAL A 701 -4.81 15.12 -5.04
CA VAL A 701 -4.23 16.29 -4.35
C VAL A 701 -3.55 15.83 -3.06
N PRO A 702 -2.23 15.99 -2.91
CA PRO A 702 -1.46 15.31 -1.86
C PRO A 702 -1.44 16.11 -0.54
N ILE A 703 -2.57 16.20 0.17
CA ILE A 703 -2.62 16.83 1.49
C ILE A 703 -2.23 15.78 2.54
N GLY A 704 -1.02 15.90 3.11
CA GLY A 704 -0.51 14.94 4.07
C GLY A 704 -0.30 13.53 3.51
N ALA A 705 -0.11 13.40 2.19
CA ALA A 705 0.08 12.12 1.53
C ALA A 705 1.49 11.56 1.80
N PRO A 706 1.63 10.28 2.18
CA PRO A 706 2.92 9.60 2.30
C PRO A 706 3.77 9.70 1.02
N GLY A 707 5.06 9.95 1.21
CA GLY A 707 6.01 10.15 0.11
C GLY A 707 5.95 11.55 -0.50
N GLN A 708 5.19 12.46 0.09
CA GLN A 708 5.11 13.87 -0.28
C GLN A 708 5.49 14.74 0.92
N GLY A 709 6.21 15.82 0.65
CA GLY A 709 6.55 16.78 1.69
C GLY A 709 5.32 17.59 2.13
N ASN A 710 5.33 18.13 3.35
CA ASN A 710 4.35 19.14 3.77
C ASN A 710 4.12 20.21 2.68
N HIS A 711 2.87 20.59 2.47
CA HIS A 711 2.48 21.61 1.48
C HIS A 711 2.73 21.21 0.01
N SER A 712 2.98 19.94 -0.30
CA SER A 712 3.10 19.46 -1.69
C SER A 712 1.88 19.80 -2.56
N TRP A 713 0.68 19.90 -1.96
CA TRP A 713 -0.55 20.32 -2.62
C TRP A 713 -0.56 21.80 -3.07
N LEU A 714 0.43 22.61 -2.69
CA LEU A 714 0.63 23.98 -3.17
C LEU A 714 1.61 24.08 -4.34
N LEU A 715 2.30 22.99 -4.68
CA LEU A 715 3.30 22.98 -5.74
C LEU A 715 2.63 23.15 -7.11
N PRO A 716 3.31 23.76 -8.10
CA PRO A 716 2.71 23.96 -9.42
C PRO A 716 2.37 22.65 -10.15
N GLU A 717 1.53 22.74 -11.17
CA GLU A 717 0.99 21.56 -11.87
C GLU A 717 2.08 20.68 -12.53
N GLY A 718 1.95 19.36 -12.36
CA GLY A 718 2.82 18.37 -13.01
C GLY A 718 4.25 18.31 -12.46
N THR A 719 4.46 18.81 -11.23
CA THR A 719 5.80 18.88 -10.61
C THR A 719 6.14 17.69 -9.72
N GLY A 720 5.15 16.91 -9.30
CA GLY A 720 5.32 15.82 -8.34
C GLY A 720 4.87 14.47 -8.87
N LEU A 721 5.48 13.42 -8.31
CA LEU A 721 5.03 12.05 -8.41
C LEU A 721 5.01 11.46 -7.01
N ARG A 722 3.96 10.69 -6.67
CA ARG A 722 3.89 9.98 -5.38
C ARG A 722 4.80 8.76 -5.44
N ILE A 723 5.88 8.77 -4.65
CA ILE A 723 6.72 7.60 -4.39
C ILE A 723 6.54 7.26 -2.92
N SER A 724 5.70 6.26 -2.63
CA SER A 724 5.52 5.80 -1.25
C SER A 724 6.63 4.83 -0.89
N ALA A 725 7.47 5.18 0.08
CA ALA A 725 8.38 4.24 0.73
C ALA A 725 7.65 3.20 1.60
N PHE A 726 6.34 3.39 1.83
CA PHE A 726 5.47 2.56 2.66
C PHE A 726 4.67 1.50 1.89
N ALA A 727 4.67 1.54 0.55
CA ALA A 727 4.15 0.41 -0.20
C ALA A 727 5.05 -0.78 0.15
N GLU A 728 4.50 -1.78 0.87
CA GLU A 728 5.22 -2.99 1.24
C GLU A 728 6.06 -3.40 0.02
N ALA A 729 7.39 -3.32 0.17
CA ALA A 729 8.26 -4.04 -0.71
C ALA A 729 7.82 -5.48 -0.53
N THR A 730 6.98 -5.99 -1.45
CA THR A 730 6.61 -7.39 -1.50
C THR A 730 7.89 -8.15 -1.30
N ALA A 731 7.93 -8.94 -0.22
CA ALA A 731 9.09 -9.71 0.16
C ALA A 731 9.68 -10.31 -1.11
N VAL A 732 10.93 -9.94 -1.39
CA VAL A 732 11.65 -10.38 -2.58
C VAL A 732 11.61 -11.90 -2.59
N THR A 733 10.72 -12.47 -3.39
CA THR A 733 10.83 -13.87 -3.78
C THR A 733 11.94 -13.92 -4.81
N ASP A 734 12.99 -14.68 -4.50
CA ASP A 734 14.31 -14.84 -5.14
C ASP A 734 14.36 -15.08 -6.68
N ASN A 735 13.61 -14.36 -7.49
CA ASN A 735 13.77 -14.37 -8.94
C ASN A 735 14.42 -13.06 -9.40
N VAL A 736 15.75 -13.06 -9.36
CA VAL A 736 16.61 -12.12 -10.07
C VAL A 736 16.29 -12.20 -11.56
N THR A 737 15.48 -11.27 -12.08
CA THR A 737 15.53 -10.62 -13.41
C THR A 737 14.22 -9.95 -13.85
N ASP A 738 13.13 -10.04 -13.08
CA ASP A 738 11.90 -9.32 -13.43
C ASP A 738 11.69 -8.07 -12.58
N HIS A 739 11.90 -6.93 -13.25
CA HIS A 739 11.27 -5.63 -13.00
C HIS A 739 11.06 -5.25 -11.53
N TYR A 740 11.97 -4.42 -11.01
CA TYR A 740 11.62 -3.46 -9.95
C TYR A 740 10.35 -2.74 -10.45
N HIS A 741 9.18 -3.12 -9.95
CA HIS A 741 7.97 -2.34 -10.13
C HIS A 741 8.12 -1.18 -9.15
N PRO A 742 8.52 0.04 -9.58
CA PRO A 742 8.41 1.17 -8.67
C PRO A 742 6.96 1.20 -8.18
N ALA A 743 6.80 1.38 -6.86
CA ALA A 743 5.52 1.67 -6.22
C ALA A 743 4.68 2.58 -7.14
N GLN A 744 3.40 2.27 -7.34
CA GLN A 744 2.52 2.95 -8.31
C GLN A 744 2.73 4.47 -8.28
N VAL A 745 3.42 4.97 -9.31
CA VAL A 745 3.80 6.37 -9.43
C VAL A 745 2.58 7.14 -9.93
N SER A 746 1.82 7.76 -9.02
CA SER A 746 0.67 8.60 -9.40
C SER A 746 1.07 10.07 -9.53
N GLU A 747 0.54 10.74 -10.56
CA GLU A 747 0.66 12.19 -10.72
C GLU A 747 -0.10 12.89 -9.60
N VAL A 748 0.54 13.92 -9.02
CA VAL A 748 -0.08 14.76 -8.01
C VAL A 748 -0.26 16.18 -8.53
N HIS A 749 -1.36 16.82 -8.11
CA HIS A 749 -1.73 18.14 -8.63
C HIS A 749 -1.92 19.17 -7.52
N ASN A 750 -1.89 20.44 -7.95
CA ASN A 750 -2.11 21.61 -7.13
C ASN A 750 -3.58 21.72 -6.69
N LEU A 751 -3.78 22.11 -5.43
CA LEU A 751 -5.11 22.34 -4.87
C LEU A 751 -5.88 23.45 -5.62
N SER A 752 -5.24 24.53 -6.06
CA SER A 752 -5.92 25.57 -6.86
C SER A 752 -6.43 25.03 -8.18
N ALA A 753 -5.70 24.14 -8.86
CA ALA A 753 -6.14 23.57 -10.12
C ALA A 753 -7.38 22.69 -9.92
N ALA A 754 -7.37 21.86 -8.87
CA ALA A 754 -8.52 21.05 -8.47
C ALA A 754 -9.75 21.91 -8.12
N LEU A 755 -9.58 22.96 -7.30
CA LEU A 755 -10.68 23.84 -6.93
C LEU A 755 -11.23 24.64 -8.12
N LYS A 756 -10.37 25.06 -9.07
CA LYS A 756 -10.82 25.68 -10.33
C LYS A 756 -11.65 24.71 -11.16
N LEU A 757 -11.26 23.44 -11.25
CA LEU A 757 -12.07 22.41 -11.93
C LEU A 757 -13.47 22.35 -11.30
N SER A 758 -13.58 22.19 -9.98
CA SER A 758 -14.87 22.21 -9.27
C SER A 758 -15.68 23.47 -9.58
N GLN A 759 -15.05 24.64 -9.54
CA GLN A 759 -15.71 25.91 -9.85
C GLN A 759 -16.25 25.96 -11.29
N GLN A 760 -15.49 25.47 -12.26
CA GLN A 760 -15.83 25.51 -13.68
C GLN A 760 -16.96 24.53 -14.04
N VAL A 761 -17.01 23.37 -13.38
CA VAL A 761 -18.06 22.36 -13.59
C VAL A 761 -19.28 22.57 -12.68
N GLY A 762 -19.18 23.50 -11.72
CA GLY A 762 -20.26 23.84 -10.80
C GLY A 762 -20.50 22.82 -9.68
N ALA A 763 -19.46 22.06 -9.31
CA ALA A 763 -19.52 21.02 -8.28
C ALA A 763 -18.88 21.48 -6.96
N ASP A 764 -19.39 20.97 -5.84
CA ASP A 764 -18.77 21.17 -4.54
C ASP A 764 -17.51 20.29 -4.40
N PRO A 765 -16.39 20.83 -3.89
CA PRO A 765 -15.14 20.09 -3.77
C PRO A 765 -15.13 19.16 -2.55
N TRP A 766 -14.62 17.95 -2.75
CA TRP A 766 -14.28 17.00 -1.68
C TRP A 766 -12.77 16.81 -1.62
N LEU A 767 -12.17 17.31 -0.54
CA LEU A 767 -10.74 17.27 -0.26
C LEU A 767 -10.39 16.06 0.59
N VAL A 768 -9.23 15.47 0.33
CA VAL A 768 -8.73 14.29 1.05
C VAL A 768 -7.51 14.69 1.88
N VAL A 769 -7.55 14.44 3.18
CA VAL A 769 -6.46 14.67 4.14
C VAL A 769 -5.95 13.31 4.61
N ASP A 770 -4.72 12.99 4.26
CA ASP A 770 -4.07 11.71 4.55
C ASP A 770 -3.29 11.76 5.89
N ALA A 771 -2.75 10.63 6.33
CA ALA A 771 -2.25 10.37 7.66
C ALA A 771 -0.96 11.13 8.04
N MET A 772 -0.23 11.69 7.07
CA MET A 772 0.99 12.50 7.33
C MET A 772 0.71 14.00 7.46
N ALA A 773 -0.55 14.44 7.42
CA ALA A 773 -0.88 15.85 7.51
C ALA A 773 -0.47 16.44 8.87
N THR A 774 0.28 17.54 8.82
CA THR A 774 0.73 18.23 10.05
C THR A 774 -0.26 19.29 10.53
N ASP A 775 -0.23 19.64 11.82
CA ASP A 775 -1.08 20.71 12.35
C ASP A 775 -0.90 22.03 11.58
N ALA A 776 0.35 22.39 11.28
CA ALA A 776 0.66 23.58 10.49
C ALA A 776 0.06 23.49 9.08
N GLU A 777 0.09 22.31 8.45
CA GLU A 777 -0.50 22.09 7.14
C GLU A 777 -2.02 22.23 7.13
N ILE A 778 -2.71 21.65 8.13
CA ILE A 778 -4.17 21.79 8.29
C ILE A 778 -4.56 23.26 8.54
N LEU A 779 -3.83 23.98 9.38
CA LEU A 779 -4.07 25.40 9.63
C LEU A 779 -3.86 26.23 8.36
N HIS A 780 -2.79 25.97 7.61
CA HIS A 780 -2.52 26.63 6.35
C HIS A 780 -3.53 26.27 5.25
N LEU A 781 -4.10 25.07 5.26
CA LEU A 781 -5.21 24.68 4.38
C LEU A 781 -6.46 25.53 4.66
N VAL A 782 -6.82 25.72 5.92
CA VAL A 782 -7.96 26.60 6.30
C VAL A 782 -7.69 28.05 5.88
N GLU A 783 -6.49 28.56 6.13
CA GLU A 783 -6.08 29.90 5.69
C GLU A 783 -6.11 30.01 4.15
N PHE A 784 -5.68 28.98 3.44
CA PHE A 784 -5.73 28.93 1.98
C PHE A 784 -7.17 28.94 1.47
N LEU A 785 -8.11 28.21 2.08
CA LEU A 785 -9.51 28.17 1.64
C LEU A 785 -10.28 29.45 1.97
N ALA A 786 -10.06 30.02 3.16
CA ALA A 786 -10.92 31.05 3.73
C ALA A 786 -10.21 32.33 4.19
N GLY A 787 -8.88 32.33 4.25
CA GLY A 787 -8.08 33.46 4.73
C GLY A 787 -8.18 34.72 3.87
N SER A 788 -7.82 35.85 4.47
CA SER A 788 -7.73 37.16 3.80
C SER A 788 -6.65 37.18 2.70
N HIS A 789 -6.83 37.98 1.63
CA HIS A 789 -5.77 38.20 0.63
C HIS A 789 -4.48 38.82 1.20
N SER A 790 -4.54 39.36 2.43
CA SER A 790 -3.38 39.90 3.14
C SER A 790 -2.59 38.85 3.94
N SER A 791 -3.19 37.70 4.21
CA SER A 791 -2.53 36.59 4.90
C SER A 791 -1.60 35.86 3.92
N ASP A 792 -0.68 35.03 4.42
CA ASP A 792 0.35 34.45 3.57
C ASP A 792 -0.24 33.45 2.57
N PHE A 793 -1.12 32.55 3.02
CA PHE A 793 -1.75 31.55 2.16
C PHE A 793 -2.94 32.12 1.38
N GLY A 794 -3.61 33.17 1.89
CA GLY A 794 -4.62 33.89 1.12
C GLY A 794 -4.02 34.74 -0.02
N ARG A 795 -2.79 35.25 0.16
CA ARG A 795 -2.00 35.91 -0.91
C ARG A 795 -1.56 34.89 -1.95
N LEU A 796 -1.02 33.74 -1.51
CA LEU A 796 -0.61 32.64 -2.40
C LEU A 796 -1.78 32.13 -3.24
N ARG A 797 -2.94 31.90 -2.62
CA ARG A 797 -4.20 31.56 -3.32
C ARG A 797 -4.51 32.55 -4.46
N SER A 798 -4.37 33.85 -4.17
CA SER A 798 -4.64 34.90 -5.16
C SER A 798 -3.60 34.89 -6.30
N GLN A 799 -2.34 34.60 -6.00
CA GLN A 799 -1.27 34.45 -7.00
C GLN A 799 -1.49 33.23 -7.91
N GLN A 800 -2.05 32.14 -7.37
CA GLN A 800 -2.43 30.95 -8.13
C GLN A 800 -3.75 31.14 -8.93
N GLY A 801 -4.31 32.34 -8.92
CA GLY A 801 -5.39 32.75 -9.82
C GLY A 801 -6.81 32.67 -9.25
N ALA A 802 -6.99 32.43 -7.94
CA ALA A 802 -8.32 32.45 -7.36
C ALA A 802 -8.88 33.88 -7.23
N VAL A 803 -10.15 34.07 -7.57
CA VAL A 803 -10.85 35.34 -7.40
C VAL A 803 -11.57 35.36 -6.05
N GLY A 804 -10.89 35.79 -4.99
CA GLY A 804 -11.46 35.84 -3.63
C GLY A 804 -11.20 34.56 -2.83
N ARG A 805 -12.07 34.25 -1.86
CA ARG A 805 -11.96 33.05 -1.01
C ARG A 805 -12.70 31.89 -1.64
N TRP A 806 -12.15 30.68 -1.54
CA TRP A 806 -12.85 29.48 -2.00
C TRP A 806 -14.11 29.21 -1.17
N SER A 807 -14.06 29.52 0.13
CA SER A 807 -15.24 29.45 1.02
C SER A 807 -16.43 30.28 0.55
N ASP A 808 -16.21 31.33 -0.24
CA ASP A 808 -17.28 32.20 -0.74
C ASP A 808 -17.85 31.71 -2.09
N GLN A 809 -17.11 30.83 -2.78
CA GLN A 809 -17.45 30.36 -4.12
C GLN A 809 -18.24 29.06 -4.14
N PHE A 810 -18.04 28.19 -3.14
CA PHE A 810 -18.73 26.91 -3.04
C PHE A 810 -19.89 26.93 -2.04
N ASN A 811 -20.86 26.04 -2.23
CA ASN A 811 -21.98 25.89 -1.30
C ASN A 811 -21.52 25.09 -0.09
N LEU A 812 -20.90 23.95 -0.35
CA LEU A 812 -20.32 23.03 0.63
C LEU A 812 -18.86 22.73 0.29
N LEU A 813 -18.09 22.35 1.31
CA LEU A 813 -16.78 21.75 1.16
C LEU A 813 -16.77 20.45 1.98
N TYR A 814 -16.36 19.35 1.37
CA TYR A 814 -16.17 18.09 2.08
C TYR A 814 -14.69 17.91 2.40
N LEU A 815 -14.38 17.45 3.61
CA LEU A 815 -13.03 17.15 4.05
C LEU A 815 -13.01 15.75 4.64
N GLU A 816 -12.46 14.80 3.88
CA GLU A 816 -12.23 13.43 4.32
C GLU A 816 -10.89 13.30 5.00
N ILE A 817 -10.86 12.60 6.13
CA ILE A 817 -9.63 12.22 6.83
C ILE A 817 -9.44 10.71 6.68
N CYS A 818 -8.34 10.28 6.08
CA CYS A 818 -8.10 8.88 5.75
C CYS A 818 -6.67 8.44 6.05
N ASP A 819 -6.43 7.14 5.86
CA ASP A 819 -5.13 6.49 5.94
C ASP A 819 -5.07 5.32 4.95
N PRO A 820 -4.99 5.59 3.64
CA PRO A 820 -4.96 4.55 2.61
C PRO A 820 -3.69 3.69 2.65
N THR A 821 -2.66 4.11 3.38
CA THR A 821 -1.38 3.39 3.49
C THR A 821 -1.21 2.66 4.82
N ASP A 822 -2.27 2.57 5.64
CA ASP A 822 -2.28 1.90 6.94
C ASP A 822 -1.11 2.33 7.86
N VAL A 823 -0.83 3.63 7.89
CA VAL A 823 0.07 4.29 8.84
C VAL A 823 -0.31 3.92 10.27
N PHE A 824 -1.60 3.95 10.60
CA PHE A 824 -2.13 3.63 11.92
C PHE A 824 -2.50 2.15 12.02
N THR A 825 -1.85 1.43 12.93
CA THR A 825 -1.99 -0.03 13.06
C THR A 825 -3.24 -0.52 13.80
N ASN A 826 -4.02 0.39 14.39
CA ASN A 826 -5.22 0.03 15.15
C ASN A 826 -6.29 1.13 15.13
N ASP A 827 -7.54 0.70 15.34
CA ASP A 827 -8.72 1.57 15.34
C ASP A 827 -8.67 2.74 16.33
N THR A 828 -8.03 2.55 17.49
CA THR A 828 -7.93 3.62 18.48
C THR A 828 -7.03 4.74 17.95
N SER A 829 -5.91 4.40 17.32
CA SER A 829 -5.03 5.36 16.65
C SER A 829 -5.77 6.10 15.54
N ARG A 830 -6.45 5.36 14.65
CA ARG A 830 -7.24 5.92 13.53
C ARG A 830 -8.30 6.93 14.01
N THR A 831 -9.14 6.53 14.97
CA THR A 831 -10.16 7.42 15.56
C THR A 831 -9.54 8.65 16.23
N THR A 832 -8.45 8.47 16.98
CA THR A 832 -7.81 9.58 17.71
C THR A 832 -7.20 10.59 16.75
N TYR A 833 -6.59 10.14 15.65
CA TYR A 833 -6.07 11.02 14.61
C TYR A 833 -7.18 11.81 13.91
N VAL A 834 -8.29 11.16 13.52
CA VAL A 834 -9.46 11.86 12.94
C VAL A 834 -9.95 12.96 13.88
N ASN A 835 -10.06 12.66 15.18
CA ASN A 835 -10.48 13.64 16.18
C ASN A 835 -9.47 14.78 16.35
N HIS A 836 -8.17 14.48 16.26
CA HIS A 836 -7.10 15.46 16.34
C HIS A 836 -7.15 16.44 15.16
N VAL A 837 -7.29 15.95 13.93
CA VAL A 837 -7.44 16.80 12.73
C VAL A 837 -8.67 17.71 12.87
N ILE A 838 -9.79 17.18 13.36
CA ILE A 838 -11.00 17.98 13.64
C ILE A 838 -10.72 19.08 14.67
N ASP A 839 -10.08 18.75 15.79
CA ASP A 839 -9.76 19.72 16.83
C ASP A 839 -8.79 20.81 16.31
N THR A 840 -7.82 20.44 15.46
CA THR A 840 -6.91 21.38 14.79
C THR A 840 -7.66 22.31 13.82
N LEU A 841 -8.58 21.78 13.00
CA LEU A 841 -9.43 22.60 12.10
C LEU A 841 -10.24 23.64 12.88
N LEU A 842 -10.88 23.23 13.98
CA LEU A 842 -11.67 24.10 14.85
C LEU A 842 -10.84 25.20 15.53
N SER A 843 -9.54 24.97 15.70
CA SER A 843 -8.61 25.94 16.29
C SER A 843 -8.14 27.03 15.31
N ALA A 844 -8.35 26.84 14.00
CA ALA A 844 -7.88 27.76 12.97
C ALA A 844 -8.58 29.13 13.05
N SER A 845 -7.80 30.22 12.86
CA SER A 845 -8.30 31.59 12.95
C SER A 845 -9.45 31.90 11.98
N ASP A 846 -9.39 31.32 10.79
CA ASP A 846 -10.33 31.58 9.70
C ASP A 846 -11.48 30.56 9.63
N TYR A 847 -11.57 29.62 10.59
CA TYR A 847 -12.60 28.57 10.61
C TYR A 847 -14.03 29.13 10.63
N SER A 848 -14.25 30.30 11.23
CA SER A 848 -15.58 30.95 11.25
C SER A 848 -16.18 31.23 9.85
N HIS A 849 -15.36 31.24 8.81
CA HIS A 849 -15.80 31.36 7.41
C HIS A 849 -16.19 30.00 6.78
N LEU A 850 -15.88 28.89 7.45
CA LEU A 850 -16.15 27.51 7.01
C LEU A 850 -17.20 26.79 7.86
N GLU A 851 -17.48 27.25 9.08
CA GLU A 851 -18.32 26.58 10.11
C GLU A 851 -19.68 26.06 9.59
N ASN A 852 -20.32 26.75 8.65
CA ASN A 852 -21.63 26.35 8.10
C ASN A 852 -21.56 25.76 6.68
N LYS A 853 -20.36 25.44 6.20
CA LYS A 853 -20.11 24.93 4.84
C LYS A 853 -19.25 23.68 4.81
N LEU A 854 -18.48 23.42 5.86
CA LEU A 854 -17.57 22.28 5.93
C LEU A 854 -18.29 21.04 6.47
N ILE A 855 -18.18 19.93 5.75
CA ILE A 855 -18.62 18.60 6.18
C ILE A 855 -17.37 17.77 6.41
N VAL A 856 -17.20 17.27 7.63
CA VAL A 856 -16.04 16.42 7.95
C VAL A 856 -16.42 14.95 7.85
N ILE A 857 -15.62 14.19 7.12
CA ILE A 857 -15.86 12.79 6.81
C ILE A 857 -14.72 11.96 7.38
N ASP A 858 -15.06 10.89 8.09
CA ASP A 858 -14.13 9.83 8.47
C ASP A 858 -14.00 8.83 7.32
N GLY A 859 -12.83 8.80 6.68
CA GLY A 859 -12.50 7.87 5.60
C GLY A 859 -11.60 6.72 6.05
N MET A 860 -11.43 6.49 7.36
CA MET A 860 -10.57 5.44 7.91
C MET A 860 -11.21 4.05 7.74
N ASN A 861 -10.38 3.05 7.46
CA ASN A 861 -10.80 1.65 7.50
C ASN A 861 -10.59 1.09 8.91
N TYR A 862 -11.66 0.57 9.53
CA TYR A 862 -11.63 0.07 10.92
C TYR A 862 -11.78 -1.45 10.99
N ASP A 863 -10.91 -2.12 11.73
CA ASP A 863 -10.90 -3.59 11.89
C ASP A 863 -12.04 -4.08 12.80
N GLY A 864 -12.27 -3.36 13.89
CA GLY A 864 -13.28 -3.65 14.91
C GLY A 864 -14.67 -3.15 14.54
N GLN A 865 -14.85 -2.52 13.37
CA GLN A 865 -16.12 -2.03 12.83
C GLN A 865 -16.91 -1.12 13.80
N ILE A 866 -16.20 -0.38 14.67
CA ILE A 866 -16.80 0.59 15.59
C ILE A 866 -16.29 1.97 15.23
N LEU A 867 -17.21 2.85 14.81
CA LEU A 867 -16.92 4.25 14.55
C LEU A 867 -17.02 5.04 15.86
N ALA A 868 -15.89 5.57 16.33
CA ALA A 868 -15.79 6.38 17.55
C ALA A 868 -15.33 7.83 17.30
N SER A 869 -15.17 8.23 16.04
CA SER A 869 -14.76 9.59 15.68
C SER A 869 -15.87 10.64 15.82
N LYS A 870 -15.43 11.90 15.90
CA LYS A 870 -16.27 13.11 15.96
C LYS A 870 -16.76 13.58 14.59
N ALA A 871 -16.36 12.93 13.50
CA ALA A 871 -16.74 13.32 12.14
C ALA A 871 -18.27 13.30 11.94
N ASP A 872 -18.76 14.07 10.96
CA ASP A 872 -20.19 14.15 10.67
C ASP A 872 -20.69 12.82 10.07
N TYR A 873 -19.92 12.31 9.09
CA TYR A 873 -20.19 11.09 8.32
C TYR A 873 -18.97 10.16 8.28
N HIS A 874 -19.20 8.92 7.85
CA HIS A 874 -18.16 7.98 7.46
C HIS A 874 -18.30 7.68 5.96
N ALA A 875 -17.17 7.38 5.30
CA ALA A 875 -17.15 7.02 3.88
C ALA A 875 -16.36 5.74 3.59
N GLY A 876 -17.05 4.76 3.00
CA GLY A 876 -16.53 3.46 2.58
C GLY A 876 -16.36 3.32 1.07
N ILE A 877 -15.67 2.25 0.68
CA ILE A 877 -15.43 1.89 -0.73
C ILE A 877 -16.35 0.73 -1.10
N LEU A 878 -17.10 0.87 -2.20
CA LEU A 878 -17.92 -0.21 -2.75
C LEU A 878 -17.18 -0.88 -3.91
N THR A 879 -16.81 -2.15 -3.71
CA THR A 879 -16.06 -2.94 -4.70
C THR A 879 -16.78 -4.23 -5.06
N GLY A 880 -16.61 -4.70 -6.30
CA GLY A 880 -17.02 -6.06 -6.69
C GLY A 880 -16.77 -6.36 -8.17
N THR A 881 -17.01 -7.61 -8.55
CA THR A 881 -16.55 -8.17 -9.83
C THR A 881 -17.63 -8.90 -10.64
N ASP A 882 -18.90 -8.81 -10.23
CA ASP A 882 -19.97 -9.66 -10.76
C ASP A 882 -21.10 -8.85 -11.44
N VAL A 883 -21.70 -9.42 -12.48
CA VAL A 883 -22.92 -8.88 -13.10
C VAL A 883 -24.11 -9.15 -12.17
N ILE A 884 -24.96 -8.13 -11.96
CA ILE A 884 -26.16 -8.24 -11.11
C ILE A 884 -27.34 -8.70 -11.97
N ASN A 885 -27.75 -9.96 -11.81
CA ASN A 885 -28.82 -10.55 -12.63
C ASN A 885 -30.19 -10.52 -11.95
N ASN A 886 -30.24 -10.40 -10.62
CA ASN A 886 -31.49 -10.39 -9.86
C ASN A 886 -31.35 -9.63 -8.52
N VAL A 887 -32.48 -9.44 -7.85
CA VAL A 887 -32.58 -8.78 -6.53
C VAL A 887 -31.78 -9.50 -5.45
N GLY A 888 -31.73 -10.84 -5.47
CA GLY A 888 -31.01 -11.64 -4.47
C GLY A 888 -29.49 -11.37 -4.48
N GLN A 889 -28.90 -11.27 -5.67
CA GLN A 889 -27.50 -10.89 -5.85
C GLN A 889 -27.25 -9.46 -5.36
N LEU A 890 -28.08 -8.50 -5.76
CA LEU A 890 -27.98 -7.10 -5.29
C LEU A 890 -28.02 -7.00 -3.76
N THR A 891 -28.94 -7.72 -3.12
CA THR A 891 -29.11 -7.71 -1.66
C THR A 891 -27.91 -8.32 -0.95
N THR A 892 -27.32 -9.37 -1.54
CA THR A 892 -26.11 -10.02 -1.02
C THR A 892 -24.92 -9.06 -1.06
N THR A 893 -24.71 -8.41 -2.21
CA THR A 893 -23.66 -7.39 -2.39
C THR A 893 -23.78 -6.26 -1.36
N TRP A 894 -24.98 -5.71 -1.17
CA TRP A 894 -25.18 -4.66 -0.18
C TRP A 894 -24.97 -5.14 1.25
N SER A 895 -25.42 -6.37 1.56
CA SER A 895 -25.21 -6.95 2.89
C SER A 895 -23.73 -7.15 3.19
N GLU A 896 -22.92 -7.51 2.19
CA GLU A 896 -21.46 -7.62 2.31
C GLU A 896 -20.81 -6.25 2.56
N PHE A 897 -21.16 -5.25 1.75
CA PHE A 897 -20.67 -3.89 1.93
C PHE A 897 -21.01 -3.34 3.32
N LEU A 898 -22.29 -3.39 3.71
CA LEU A 898 -22.77 -2.85 4.98
C LEU A 898 -22.23 -3.60 6.21
N ARG A 899 -21.79 -4.86 6.06
CA ARG A 899 -21.08 -5.58 7.12
C ARG A 899 -19.65 -5.06 7.34
N ASN A 900 -19.06 -4.42 6.34
CA ASN A 900 -17.72 -3.84 6.43
C ASN A 900 -17.75 -2.37 6.85
N VAL A 901 -18.92 -1.74 6.82
CA VAL A 901 -19.12 -0.36 7.28
C VAL A 901 -19.10 -0.31 8.81
N PRO A 902 -18.27 0.56 9.42
CA PRO A 902 -18.20 0.67 10.87
C PRO A 902 -19.50 1.25 11.44
N THR A 903 -19.97 0.66 12.52
CA THR A 903 -21.20 1.09 13.19
C THR A 903 -20.92 2.18 14.22
N ARG A 904 -21.68 3.27 14.19
CA ARG A 904 -21.60 4.32 15.21
C ARG A 904 -22.22 3.80 16.52
N ARG A 905 -21.49 3.83 17.64
CA ARG A 905 -22.08 3.55 18.97
C ARG A 905 -23.00 4.70 19.36
N VAL A 906 -24.28 4.66 18.98
CA VAL A 906 -25.23 5.71 19.36
C VAL A 906 -25.98 5.35 20.65
N LEU A 907 -25.77 6.16 21.68
CA LEU A 907 -26.53 6.23 22.94
C LEU A 907 -27.97 6.81 22.77
N ALA A 908 -28.49 6.90 21.53
CA ALA A 908 -29.75 7.59 21.20
C ALA A 908 -30.34 7.29 19.80
N GLY A 909 -29.94 6.22 19.09
CA GLY A 909 -30.74 5.66 17.97
C GLY A 909 -30.76 6.40 16.62
N THR A 910 -29.89 7.37 16.34
CA THR A 910 -29.77 7.98 14.99
C THR A 910 -28.52 7.46 14.27
N ASN A 911 -28.65 6.49 13.38
CA ASN A 911 -27.56 6.11 12.46
C ASN A 911 -27.39 7.24 11.44
N ALA A 912 -26.19 7.82 11.35
CA ALA A 912 -25.83 8.65 10.20
C ALA A 912 -25.70 7.72 8.97
N PRO A 913 -26.26 8.08 7.82
CA PRO A 913 -26.09 7.29 6.60
C PRO A 913 -24.62 7.26 6.17
N GLU A 914 -24.24 6.19 5.49
CA GLU A 914 -22.90 5.99 4.96
C GLU A 914 -22.73 6.76 3.64
N MET A 915 -21.48 7.13 3.31
CA MET A 915 -21.11 7.70 2.02
C MET A 915 -20.24 6.72 1.24
N ILE A 916 -20.40 6.65 -0.08
CA ILE A 916 -19.56 5.83 -0.96
C ILE A 916 -18.56 6.76 -1.65
N LYS A 917 -17.30 6.71 -1.20
CA LYS A 917 -16.23 7.57 -1.74
C LYS A 917 -15.59 7.05 -3.03
N SER A 918 -15.72 5.75 -3.29
CA SER A 918 -15.25 5.11 -4.53
C SER A 918 -16.17 3.95 -4.88
N PHE A 919 -16.46 3.85 -6.18
CA PHE A 919 -17.29 2.82 -6.79
C PHE A 919 -16.45 2.07 -7.82
N SER A 920 -15.75 1.03 -7.38
CA SER A 920 -14.87 0.22 -8.23
C SER A 920 -15.54 -1.11 -8.54
N TRP A 921 -16.37 -1.13 -9.58
CA TRP A 921 -17.06 -2.31 -10.05
C TRP A 921 -16.55 -2.76 -11.41
N SER A 922 -16.20 -4.04 -11.55
CA SER A 922 -15.73 -4.64 -12.80
C SER A 922 -16.41 -5.98 -13.06
N SER A 923 -16.17 -6.62 -14.20
CA SER A 923 -16.69 -7.96 -14.50
C SER A 923 -15.69 -8.78 -15.32
N TYR A 924 -15.48 -10.03 -14.90
CA TYR A 924 -14.60 -10.97 -15.62
C TYR A 924 -15.37 -11.63 -16.78
N GLY A 925 -15.15 -11.14 -18.01
CA GLY A 925 -15.59 -11.81 -19.24
C GLY A 925 -16.92 -11.31 -19.84
N GLU A 926 -17.75 -10.60 -19.07
CA GLU A 926 -18.96 -9.94 -19.58
C GLU A 926 -18.89 -8.42 -19.37
N SER A 927 -19.32 -7.62 -20.37
CA SER A 927 -19.37 -6.16 -20.23
C SER A 927 -20.51 -5.75 -19.32
N LEU A 928 -20.21 -4.94 -18.30
CA LEU A 928 -21.20 -4.35 -17.40
C LEU A 928 -22.21 -3.48 -18.17
N ARG A 929 -23.48 -3.59 -17.78
CA ARG A 929 -24.62 -2.87 -18.38
C ARG A 929 -24.98 -1.68 -17.50
N LEU A 930 -25.65 -0.68 -18.07
CA LEU A 930 -26.17 0.47 -17.32
C LEU A 930 -27.01 0.04 -16.10
N ALA A 931 -27.86 -0.98 -16.24
CA ALA A 931 -28.70 -1.48 -15.16
C ALA A 931 -27.89 -2.06 -13.98
N ASP A 932 -26.72 -2.64 -14.22
CA ASP A 932 -25.87 -3.22 -13.17
C ASP A 932 -25.32 -2.10 -12.26
N TYR A 933 -24.77 -1.05 -12.87
CA TYR A 933 -24.32 0.14 -12.15
C TYR A 933 -25.49 0.84 -11.45
N ALA A 934 -26.60 1.06 -12.16
CA ALA A 934 -27.75 1.79 -11.62
C ALA A 934 -28.40 1.07 -10.42
N ALA A 935 -28.41 -0.27 -10.42
CA ALA A 935 -28.95 -1.04 -9.30
C ALA A 935 -28.14 -0.82 -8.02
N LEU A 936 -26.81 -0.78 -8.14
CA LEU A 936 -25.90 -0.52 -7.04
C LEU A 936 -25.85 0.96 -6.65
N VAL A 937 -26.05 1.90 -7.57
CA VAL A 937 -26.04 3.33 -7.24
C VAL A 937 -27.36 3.76 -6.55
N PHE A 938 -28.50 3.24 -7.01
CA PHE A 938 -29.83 3.68 -6.52
C PHE A 938 -30.45 2.75 -5.46
N GLY A 939 -29.92 1.54 -5.28
CA GLY A 939 -30.54 0.51 -4.42
C GLY A 939 -30.73 0.90 -2.95
N GLU A 940 -29.70 1.43 -2.32
CA GLU A 940 -29.72 1.87 -0.90
C GLU A 940 -29.73 3.40 -0.77
N ALA A 941 -29.96 4.10 -1.89
CA ALA A 941 -29.94 5.55 -1.94
C ALA A 941 -31.06 6.12 -1.06
N GLY A 942 -30.70 6.90 -0.03
CA GLY A 942 -31.61 7.63 0.84
C GLY A 942 -32.16 6.77 1.97
N GLY A 943 -31.81 5.48 1.98
CA GLY A 943 -31.97 4.58 3.11
C GLY A 943 -30.71 4.61 3.97
N ARG A 944 -29.71 3.85 3.56
CA ARG A 944 -28.42 3.72 4.28
C ARG A 944 -27.28 4.49 3.64
N ILE A 945 -27.45 4.94 2.39
CA ILE A 945 -26.43 5.66 1.64
C ILE A 945 -26.94 7.06 1.30
N ASN A 946 -26.16 8.08 1.60
CA ASN A 946 -26.51 9.48 1.32
C ASN A 946 -25.74 10.08 0.15
N LEU A 947 -24.56 9.58 -0.17
CA LEU A 947 -23.75 10.17 -1.24
C LEU A 947 -22.99 9.06 -1.94
N VAL A 948 -22.98 9.08 -3.27
CA VAL A 948 -22.25 8.11 -4.08
C VAL A 948 -21.33 8.83 -5.06
N LEU A 949 -20.05 8.50 -5.00
CA LEU A 949 -19.04 8.93 -5.96
C LEU A 949 -18.67 7.77 -6.88
N ILE A 950 -18.71 8.03 -8.19
CA ILE A 950 -18.35 7.06 -9.22
C ILE A 950 -16.90 7.31 -9.67
N ASP A 951 -16.09 6.26 -9.78
CA ASP A 951 -14.66 6.41 -10.11
C ASP A 951 -14.45 6.87 -11.56
N GLY A 952 -13.88 8.06 -11.75
CA GLY A 952 -13.69 8.68 -13.06
C GLY A 952 -12.63 8.03 -13.94
N GLU A 953 -11.71 7.25 -13.36
CA GLU A 953 -10.64 6.57 -14.10
C GLU A 953 -11.17 5.50 -15.08
N GLN A 954 -12.37 4.98 -14.84
CA GLN A 954 -13.00 4.02 -15.75
C GLN A 954 -13.60 4.68 -17.01
N MET A 955 -13.49 6.02 -17.17
CA MET A 955 -14.06 6.78 -18.30
C MET A 955 -13.27 6.69 -19.61
N ASP A 956 -12.19 5.91 -19.67
CA ASP A 956 -11.32 5.77 -20.86
C ASP A 956 -12.07 5.32 -22.13
N SER A 957 -13.24 4.70 -21.97
CA SER A 957 -14.13 4.36 -23.08
C SER A 957 -15.33 5.30 -23.19
N GLU A 958 -15.71 5.63 -24.43
CA GLU A 958 -16.92 6.41 -24.73
C GLU A 958 -18.20 5.76 -24.15
N VAL A 959 -18.20 4.42 -23.97
CA VAL A 959 -19.31 3.70 -23.35
C VAL A 959 -19.39 3.97 -21.85
N ALA A 960 -18.26 3.94 -21.13
CA ALA A 960 -18.23 4.20 -19.69
C ALA A 960 -18.61 5.65 -19.38
N ALA A 961 -18.09 6.62 -20.15
CA ALA A 961 -18.49 8.01 -20.04
C ALA A 961 -20.02 8.19 -20.19
N ARG A 962 -20.64 7.54 -21.19
CA ARG A 962 -22.11 7.57 -21.35
C ARG A 962 -22.84 6.96 -20.15
N ILE A 963 -22.37 5.83 -19.63
CA ILE A 963 -22.98 5.18 -18.45
C ILE A 963 -22.96 6.14 -17.27
N TYR A 964 -21.83 6.77 -16.99
CA TYR A 964 -21.68 7.68 -15.87
C TYR A 964 -22.50 8.95 -16.04
N THR A 965 -22.53 9.54 -17.24
CA THR A 965 -23.45 10.65 -17.52
C THR A 965 -24.90 10.26 -17.29
N ALA A 966 -25.34 9.06 -17.72
CA ALA A 966 -26.72 8.62 -17.49
C ALA A 966 -27.04 8.41 -16.00
N LEU A 967 -26.11 7.83 -15.23
CA LEU A 967 -26.25 7.65 -13.78
C LEU A 967 -26.30 8.98 -13.05
N LEU A 968 -25.40 9.91 -13.36
CA LEU A 968 -25.31 11.21 -12.70
C LEU A 968 -26.47 12.13 -13.08
N HIS A 969 -26.95 12.08 -14.32
CA HIS A 969 -28.17 12.76 -14.72
C HIS A 969 -29.39 12.24 -13.93
N ALA A 970 -29.54 10.92 -13.81
CA ALA A 970 -30.60 10.32 -13.00
C ALA A 970 -30.44 10.62 -11.50
N GLY A 971 -29.19 10.63 -11.01
CA GLY A 971 -28.80 10.97 -9.64
C GLY A 971 -29.11 12.41 -9.27
N ARG A 972 -28.77 13.38 -10.14
CA ARG A 972 -29.08 14.80 -9.94
C ARG A 972 -30.58 15.06 -9.84
N GLU A 973 -31.38 14.31 -10.61
CA GLU A 973 -32.84 14.31 -10.50
C GLU A 973 -33.35 13.71 -9.19
N ILE A 974 -32.48 13.23 -8.30
CA ILE A 974 -32.84 12.76 -6.96
C ILE A 974 -32.01 13.37 -5.83
N SER A 975 -30.87 14.03 -6.07
CA SER A 975 -29.91 14.54 -5.06
C SER A 975 -30.48 15.46 -3.98
N ASN A 976 -31.36 16.39 -4.35
CA ASN A 976 -32.08 17.21 -3.39
C ASN A 976 -33.42 16.60 -2.93
N LYS A 977 -33.67 15.32 -3.29
CA LYS A 977 -34.99 14.67 -3.27
C LYS A 977 -35.14 13.43 -2.37
N TRP A 978 -34.07 12.94 -1.77
CA TRP A 978 -33.94 11.64 -1.08
C TRP A 978 -33.54 11.75 0.39
N ALA A 979 -33.28 12.96 0.89
CA ALA A 979 -33.22 13.30 2.31
C ALA A 979 -34.48 12.90 3.13
N LEU A 980 -35.52 12.35 2.49
CA LEU A 980 -36.88 12.36 2.99
C LEU A 980 -37.65 11.02 2.92
N SER A 981 -37.27 10.02 2.10
CA SER A 981 -37.90 8.67 2.12
C SER A 981 -37.09 7.63 1.31
N PRO A 982 -36.95 6.38 1.79
CA PRO A 982 -36.42 5.26 1.00
C PRO A 982 -37.34 4.91 -0.18
N PRO A 983 -36.85 4.19 -1.20
CA PRO A 983 -37.68 3.76 -2.33
C PRO A 983 -38.88 2.93 -1.85
N VAL A 984 -40.10 3.34 -2.22
CA VAL A 984 -41.31 2.57 -1.95
C VAL A 984 -41.44 1.45 -2.97
N GLU A 985 -41.43 0.20 -2.49
CA GLU A 985 -41.70 -0.99 -3.30
C GLU A 985 -43.12 -0.91 -3.88
N LEU A 986 -43.23 -0.65 -5.18
CA LEU A 986 -44.51 -0.67 -5.89
C LEU A 986 -44.92 -2.12 -6.15
N LEU A 987 -45.61 -2.72 -5.20
CA LEU A 987 -46.30 -3.99 -5.40
C LEU A 987 -47.29 -3.88 -6.58
N THR A 988 -47.12 -4.80 -7.54
CA THR A 988 -47.93 -5.09 -8.74
C THR A 988 -47.67 -4.25 -10.00
N ALA A 989 -46.59 -4.58 -10.72
CA ALA A 989 -46.55 -4.47 -12.17
C ALA A 989 -47.25 -5.71 -12.78
N ASP A 990 -48.45 -5.56 -13.34
CA ASP A 990 -49.07 -6.62 -14.15
C ASP A 990 -48.20 -6.86 -15.40
N ARG A 991 -47.36 -7.91 -15.37
CA ARG A 991 -46.58 -8.36 -16.53
C ARG A 991 -47.55 -8.72 -17.66
N MET A 992 -47.60 -7.91 -18.72
CA MET A 992 -48.25 -8.32 -19.96
C MET A 992 -47.36 -9.34 -20.67
N THR A 993 -47.57 -10.64 -20.44
CA THR A 993 -46.97 -11.69 -21.26
C THR A 993 -47.51 -11.59 -22.68
N THR A 994 -46.62 -11.54 -23.67
CA THR A 994 -46.94 -11.52 -25.11
C THR A 994 -47.86 -12.69 -25.47
N ASP A 995 -49.07 -12.36 -25.89
CA ASP A 995 -50.10 -13.32 -26.23
C ASP A 995 -49.93 -13.89 -27.65
N LYS A 996 -50.38 -15.13 -27.78
CA LYS A 996 -50.36 -15.99 -28.97
C LYS A 996 -50.94 -15.29 -30.21
N SER A 997 -50.21 -15.33 -31.33
CA SER A 997 -50.83 -15.22 -32.66
C SER A 997 -50.46 -16.42 -33.53
N ALA A 998 -51.34 -17.42 -33.55
CA ALA A 998 -51.41 -18.42 -34.61
C ALA A 998 -52.51 -18.00 -35.60
N ALA A 999 -52.14 -17.81 -36.88
CA ALA A 999 -52.75 -18.45 -38.07
C ALA A 999 -52.70 -17.60 -39.35
N ASN A 1000 -52.26 -18.27 -40.42
CA ASN A 1000 -52.33 -17.98 -41.87
C ASN A 1000 -51.33 -16.94 -42.42
N THR A 1001 -50.45 -17.27 -43.38
CA THR A 1001 -50.73 -17.94 -44.66
C THR A 1001 -49.46 -18.62 -45.24
N GLU A 1002 -49.72 -19.72 -45.94
CA GLU A 1002 -48.89 -20.60 -46.78
C GLU A 1002 -47.75 -19.96 -47.61
N ALA A 1003 -46.58 -20.60 -47.70
CA ALA A 1003 -46.08 -21.27 -48.93
C ALA A 1003 -44.56 -21.62 -48.90
N SER A 1004 -44.26 -22.77 -49.52
CA SER A 1004 -43.01 -23.28 -50.14
C SER A 1004 -41.91 -23.96 -49.30
N ASP A 1005 -41.99 -25.29 -49.26
CA ASP A 1005 -40.99 -26.28 -49.74
C ASP A 1005 -39.51 -25.85 -49.83
N THR A 1006 -38.61 -26.55 -49.12
CA THR A 1006 -37.89 -27.74 -49.65
C THR A 1006 -36.91 -28.32 -48.61
N ALA A 1007 -36.76 -29.64 -48.68
CA ALA A 1007 -36.04 -30.53 -47.76
C ALA A 1007 -34.51 -30.56 -47.95
N VAL A 1008 -33.83 -31.22 -46.99
CA VAL A 1008 -32.81 -32.31 -47.12
C VAL A 1008 -32.09 -32.42 -45.74
N THR A 1009 -32.50 -33.33 -44.85
CA THR A 1009 -31.93 -34.68 -44.55
C THR A 1009 -30.43 -34.65 -44.28
N THR A 1010 -29.90 -35.05 -43.11
CA THR A 1010 -29.71 -36.43 -42.58
C THR A 1010 -28.94 -36.30 -41.25
N SER A 1011 -28.90 -37.17 -40.23
CA SER A 1011 -29.54 -38.44 -39.87
C SER A 1011 -28.86 -38.92 -38.58
N ASN A 1012 -29.61 -39.58 -37.67
CA ASN A 1012 -29.19 -40.70 -36.80
C ASN A 1012 -28.10 -40.42 -35.72
N ALA A 1013 -28.15 -40.92 -34.47
CA ALA A 1013 -28.97 -41.90 -33.79
C ALA A 1013 -28.82 -41.73 -32.26
N ASP A 1014 -29.92 -41.90 -31.53
CA ASP A 1014 -29.99 -42.34 -30.12
C ASP A 1014 -29.43 -43.77 -29.94
N PRO A 1015 -29.27 -44.39 -28.73
CA PRO A 1015 -29.92 -44.08 -27.44
C PRO A 1015 -29.05 -44.27 -26.17
N GLU A 1016 -29.63 -43.92 -25.00
CA GLU A 1016 -29.85 -44.77 -23.80
C GLU A 1016 -29.88 -43.87 -22.54
N ALA A 1017 -31.08 -43.63 -21.99
CA ALA A 1017 -31.66 -44.32 -20.81
C ALA A 1017 -31.24 -43.58 -19.51
N GLU A 1018 -32.07 -43.24 -18.53
CA GLU A 1018 -33.42 -43.61 -18.13
C GLU A 1018 -33.83 -42.55 -17.08
N THR A 1019 -35.00 -41.91 -17.17
CA THR A 1019 -35.65 -41.28 -16.01
C THR A 1019 -37.16 -41.44 -16.15
N ASP A 1020 -37.76 -42.08 -15.16
CA ASP A 1020 -39.21 -42.07 -14.93
C ASP A 1020 -39.51 -41.09 -13.76
N PRO A 1021 -40.75 -40.57 -13.66
CA PRO A 1021 -41.03 -39.21 -13.22
C PRO A 1021 -41.70 -39.14 -11.85
N GLU A 1022 -41.56 -38.01 -11.14
CA GLU A 1022 -42.52 -37.61 -10.12
C GLU A 1022 -43.06 -36.20 -10.41
N GLY A 1023 -44.35 -36.03 -10.13
CA GLY A 1023 -45.23 -35.03 -10.74
C GLY A 1023 -45.06 -33.60 -10.22
N PRO A 1024 -45.73 -32.64 -10.86
CA PRO A 1024 -45.60 -31.23 -10.54
C PRO A 1024 -46.52 -30.88 -9.37
N GLU A 1025 -45.97 -30.49 -8.22
CA GLU A 1025 -46.72 -29.67 -7.27
C GLU A 1025 -46.65 -28.22 -7.73
N ALA A 1026 -47.82 -27.70 -8.12
CA ALA A 1026 -48.04 -26.30 -8.44
C ALA A 1026 -47.90 -25.45 -7.16
N GLY A 1027 -46.71 -24.94 -6.93
CA GLY A 1027 -46.46 -23.80 -6.05
C GLY A 1027 -46.28 -22.54 -6.88
N ASN A 1028 -47.32 -21.70 -6.97
CA ASN A 1028 -47.17 -20.29 -7.36
C ASN A 1028 -46.55 -19.52 -6.17
N GLY A 1029 -45.31 -19.87 -5.80
CA GLY A 1029 -44.41 -18.94 -5.13
C GLY A 1029 -43.67 -18.20 -6.23
N ILE A 1030 -43.85 -16.89 -6.32
CA ILE A 1030 -42.87 -16.07 -7.03
C ILE A 1030 -41.58 -16.28 -6.25
N ASP A 1031 -40.59 -16.92 -6.87
CA ASP A 1031 -39.24 -16.99 -6.33
C ASP A 1031 -38.68 -15.56 -6.33
N PRO A 1032 -38.45 -14.94 -5.16
CA PRO A 1032 -37.87 -13.61 -5.10
C PRO A 1032 -36.46 -13.56 -5.75
N ASP A 1033 -35.81 -14.70 -5.95
CA ASP A 1033 -34.53 -14.81 -6.66
C ASP A 1033 -34.67 -14.69 -8.20
N ALA A 1034 -35.91 -14.62 -8.72
CA ALA A 1034 -36.20 -14.51 -10.17
C ALA A 1034 -36.69 -13.10 -10.60
N GLU A 1035 -36.68 -12.11 -9.72
CA GLU A 1035 -37.08 -10.74 -10.07
C GLU A 1035 -35.97 -10.01 -10.84
N GLU A 1036 -36.24 -9.77 -12.13
CA GLU A 1036 -35.33 -9.12 -13.09
C GLU A 1036 -35.62 -7.63 -13.31
N LEU A 1037 -36.68 -7.08 -12.72
CA LEU A 1037 -37.07 -5.67 -12.89
C LEU A 1037 -37.04 -4.95 -11.55
N LEU A 1038 -36.24 -3.89 -11.43
CA LEU A 1038 -36.17 -3.03 -10.25
C LEU A 1038 -36.92 -1.72 -10.51
N LEU A 1039 -37.67 -1.24 -9.51
CA LEU A 1039 -38.31 0.07 -9.53
C LEU A 1039 -37.96 0.84 -8.26
N PHE A 1040 -37.33 1.99 -8.44
CA PHE A 1040 -37.06 2.93 -7.36
C PHE A 1040 -37.93 4.18 -7.55
N SER A 1041 -38.59 4.65 -6.48
CA SER A 1041 -39.45 5.83 -6.52
C SER A 1041 -39.02 6.81 -5.42
N PHE A 1042 -38.61 8.01 -5.83
CA PHE A 1042 -38.14 9.09 -4.96
C PHE A 1042 -39.11 10.27 -5.03
N VAL A 1043 -39.41 10.91 -3.89
CA VAL A 1043 -40.39 12.02 -3.80
C VAL A 1043 -39.81 13.16 -2.97
N SER A 1044 -39.84 14.38 -3.51
CA SER A 1044 -39.46 15.59 -2.80
C SER A 1044 -40.26 16.81 -3.23
N GLY A 1045 -40.88 17.46 -2.26
CA GLY A 1045 -41.78 18.59 -2.51
C GLY A 1045 -42.88 18.21 -3.50
N GLU A 1046 -42.94 18.94 -4.60
CA GLU A 1046 -43.88 18.73 -5.71
C GLU A 1046 -43.27 17.90 -6.85
N GLN A 1047 -42.21 17.12 -6.63
CA GLN A 1047 -41.60 16.30 -7.69
C GLN A 1047 -41.45 14.83 -7.28
N ARG A 1048 -41.71 13.94 -8.24
CA ARG A 1048 -41.53 12.49 -8.11
C ARG A 1048 -40.65 11.98 -9.24
N THR A 1049 -39.59 11.27 -8.89
CA THR A 1049 -38.70 10.59 -9.84
C THR A 1049 -38.85 9.09 -9.69
N VAL A 1050 -39.07 8.36 -10.79
CA VAL A 1050 -39.14 6.89 -10.82
C VAL A 1050 -38.04 6.37 -11.75
N ILE A 1051 -37.20 5.47 -11.23
CA ILE A 1051 -36.14 4.79 -11.98
C ILE A 1051 -36.54 3.33 -12.13
N MET A 1052 -36.53 2.83 -13.37
CA MET A 1052 -36.82 1.43 -13.67
C MET A 1052 -35.61 0.79 -14.35
N LEU A 1053 -35.18 -0.36 -13.84
CA LEU A 1053 -34.02 -1.11 -14.34
C LEU A 1053 -34.42 -2.52 -14.74
N ASN A 1054 -33.89 -2.99 -15.86
CA ASN A 1054 -34.10 -4.36 -16.32
C ASN A 1054 -32.79 -5.15 -16.27
N LEU A 1055 -32.63 -5.98 -15.25
CA LEU A 1055 -31.49 -6.89 -15.06
C LEU A 1055 -31.59 -8.14 -15.93
N GLY A 1056 -32.77 -8.43 -16.48
CA GLY A 1056 -33.06 -9.61 -17.28
C GLY A 1056 -32.57 -9.53 -18.73
N SER A 1057 -32.75 -10.64 -19.45
CA SER A 1057 -32.33 -10.79 -20.85
C SER A 1057 -33.41 -10.42 -21.88
N GLN A 1058 -34.63 -10.10 -21.44
CA GLN A 1058 -35.78 -9.83 -22.32
C GLN A 1058 -36.35 -8.43 -22.10
N ASN A 1059 -36.97 -7.86 -23.15
CA ASN A 1059 -37.69 -6.59 -23.04
C ASN A 1059 -38.85 -6.71 -22.07
N ILE A 1060 -38.96 -5.78 -21.13
CA ILE A 1060 -40.07 -5.72 -20.20
C ILE A 1060 -40.99 -4.56 -20.58
N SER A 1061 -42.27 -4.85 -20.77
CA SER A 1061 -43.33 -3.85 -20.99
C SER A 1061 -44.29 -3.86 -19.81
N LEU A 1062 -44.50 -2.70 -19.20
CA LEU A 1062 -45.36 -2.57 -18.02
C LEU A 1062 -46.23 -1.33 -18.06
N ARG A 1063 -47.31 -1.35 -17.27
CA ARG A 1063 -48.13 -0.19 -16.97
C ARG A 1063 -48.07 0.04 -15.47
N LEU A 1064 -47.86 1.29 -15.07
CA LEU A 1064 -47.96 1.68 -13.67
C LEU A 1064 -49.45 1.83 -13.31
N GLY A 1065 -49.97 0.92 -12.48
CA GLY A 1065 -51.32 0.98 -11.92
C GLY A 1065 -51.32 1.34 -10.43
N GLY A 1066 -52.47 1.71 -9.85
CA GLY A 1066 -52.64 1.91 -8.40
C GLY A 1066 -53.04 3.32 -7.96
N ASN A 1067 -52.77 3.65 -6.68
CA ASN A 1067 -53.18 4.89 -6.00
C ASN A 1067 -52.34 6.15 -6.32
N ALA A 1068 -51.37 6.06 -7.24
CA ALA A 1068 -50.54 7.21 -7.65
C ALA A 1068 -50.15 7.12 -9.14
N PRO A 1069 -51.13 7.24 -10.07
CA PRO A 1069 -50.86 7.19 -11.50
C PRO A 1069 -50.11 8.45 -11.97
N ILE A 1070 -48.99 8.28 -12.68
CA ILE A 1070 -48.29 9.41 -13.30
C ILE A 1070 -49.16 9.95 -14.44
N SER A 1071 -49.59 11.20 -14.31
CA SER A 1071 -50.52 11.84 -15.23
C SER A 1071 -49.80 12.75 -16.23
N GLN A 1072 -48.70 13.37 -15.79
CA GLN A 1072 -47.87 14.23 -16.62
C GLN A 1072 -46.40 14.20 -16.17
N GLY A 1073 -45.45 14.05 -17.10
CA GLY A 1073 -44.03 14.03 -16.75
C GLY A 1073 -43.11 13.84 -17.95
N GLU A 1074 -41.81 13.87 -17.69
CA GLU A 1074 -40.77 13.59 -18.69
C GLU A 1074 -40.22 12.18 -18.53
N LEU A 1075 -39.92 11.54 -19.65
CA LEU A 1075 -39.43 10.17 -19.72
C LEU A 1075 -38.13 10.12 -20.51
N TYR A 1076 -37.11 9.51 -19.92
CA TYR A 1076 -35.81 9.25 -20.54
C TYR A 1076 -35.58 7.74 -20.60
N SER A 1077 -35.31 7.21 -21.79
CA SER A 1077 -35.08 5.77 -22.00
C SER A 1077 -33.67 5.52 -22.51
N TYR A 1078 -32.94 4.64 -21.82
CA TYR A 1078 -31.56 4.29 -22.12
C TYR A 1078 -31.42 2.78 -22.42
N ASP A 1079 -30.52 2.44 -23.34
CA ASP A 1079 -30.10 1.05 -23.57
C ASP A 1079 -29.01 0.58 -22.57
N ALA A 1080 -28.56 -0.67 -22.72
CA ALA A 1080 -27.52 -1.25 -21.87
C ALA A 1080 -26.15 -0.53 -21.92
N ARG A 1081 -25.89 0.26 -22.97
CA ARG A 1081 -24.65 1.03 -23.16
C ARG A 1081 -24.87 2.53 -22.89
N ALA A 1082 -25.97 2.86 -22.23
CA ALA A 1082 -26.39 4.21 -21.89
C ALA A 1082 -26.59 5.15 -23.09
N THR A 1083 -26.93 4.61 -24.26
CA THR A 1083 -27.41 5.42 -25.38
C THR A 1083 -28.83 5.89 -25.07
N LEU A 1084 -29.07 7.20 -25.07
CA LEU A 1084 -30.42 7.76 -24.97
C LEU A 1084 -31.22 7.41 -26.23
N LEU A 1085 -32.28 6.62 -26.06
CA LEU A 1085 -33.14 6.14 -27.15
C LEU A 1085 -34.35 7.04 -27.38
N ALA A 1086 -34.93 7.58 -26.31
CA ALA A 1086 -36.13 8.40 -26.36
C ALA A 1086 -36.16 9.40 -25.20
N GLN A 1087 -36.64 10.61 -25.51
CA GLN A 1087 -37.04 11.63 -24.54
C GLN A 1087 -38.49 12.01 -24.87
N ASP A 1088 -39.44 11.58 -24.03
CA ASP A 1088 -40.87 11.72 -24.29
C ASP A 1088 -41.56 12.51 -23.17
N GLN A 1089 -42.63 13.23 -23.54
CA GLN A 1089 -43.54 13.88 -22.58
C GLN A 1089 -44.77 12.99 -22.40
N ILE A 1090 -44.99 12.54 -21.17
CA ILE A 1090 -46.16 11.75 -20.79
C ILE A 1090 -47.31 12.71 -20.51
N ASN A 1091 -48.45 12.44 -21.13
CA ASN A 1091 -49.69 13.22 -20.95
C ASN A 1091 -50.90 12.32 -20.60
N SER A 1092 -50.64 11.05 -20.24
CA SER A 1092 -51.70 10.06 -20.00
C SER A 1092 -51.23 9.00 -19.00
N SER A 1093 -52.09 8.71 -18.03
CA SER A 1093 -51.91 7.63 -17.04
C SER A 1093 -51.96 6.21 -17.62
N SER A 1094 -52.27 6.05 -18.91
CA SER A 1094 -52.30 4.76 -19.60
C SER A 1094 -51.05 4.45 -20.42
N HIS A 1095 -49.96 5.21 -20.22
CA HIS A 1095 -48.70 4.99 -20.92
C HIS A 1095 -48.13 3.60 -20.67
N ILE A 1096 -47.58 2.96 -21.71
CA ILE A 1096 -46.90 1.65 -21.61
C ILE A 1096 -45.41 1.93 -21.60
N TYR A 1097 -44.76 1.63 -20.49
CA TYR A 1097 -43.32 1.78 -20.31
C TYR A 1097 -42.62 0.54 -20.85
N ARG A 1098 -41.53 0.74 -21.59
CA ARG A 1098 -40.68 -0.33 -22.11
C ARG A 1098 -39.26 -0.14 -21.60
N VAL A 1099 -38.74 -1.15 -20.92
CA VAL A 1099 -37.35 -1.17 -20.41
C VAL A 1099 -36.61 -2.28 -21.13
N LEU A 1100 -35.57 -1.93 -21.89
CA LEU A 1100 -34.74 -2.89 -22.63
C LEU A 1100 -33.83 -3.68 -21.67
N PRO A 1101 -33.42 -4.91 -22.02
CA PRO A 1101 -32.43 -5.69 -21.27
C PRO A 1101 -31.19 -4.87 -20.95
N GLY A 1102 -30.77 -4.85 -19.69
CA GLY A 1102 -29.63 -4.09 -19.20
C GLY A 1102 -29.80 -2.57 -19.21
N GLY A 1103 -30.96 -2.06 -19.64
CA GLY A 1103 -31.23 -0.63 -19.78
C GLY A 1103 -31.90 0.00 -18.56
N MET A 1104 -32.07 1.33 -18.63
CA MET A 1104 -32.67 2.16 -17.58
C MET A 1104 -33.74 3.06 -18.17
N LEU A 1105 -34.80 3.31 -17.40
CA LEU A 1105 -35.82 4.29 -17.72
C LEU A 1105 -36.01 5.22 -16.52
N VAL A 1106 -35.89 6.53 -16.77
CA VAL A 1106 -36.02 7.58 -15.75
C VAL A 1106 -37.26 8.39 -16.06
N LEU A 1107 -38.12 8.57 -15.07
CA LEU A 1107 -39.37 9.29 -15.19
C LEU A 1107 -39.41 10.39 -14.14
N THR A 1108 -39.72 11.62 -14.54
CA THR A 1108 -39.87 12.77 -13.64
C THR A 1108 -41.25 13.40 -13.78
N GLU A 1109 -42.03 13.43 -12.70
CA GLU A 1109 -43.36 14.05 -12.62
C GLU A 1109 -43.35 15.23 -11.63
N THR A 1110 -44.14 16.27 -11.92
CA THR A 1110 -44.46 17.31 -10.94
C THR A 1110 -45.80 16.95 -10.27
N VAL A 1111 -45.76 16.57 -9.00
CA VAL A 1111 -46.91 16.21 -8.16
C VAL A 1111 -47.59 17.48 -7.65
N SER A 1112 -48.90 17.62 -7.90
CA SER A 1112 -49.69 18.72 -7.34
C SER A 1112 -49.88 18.49 -5.83
N ALA A 1113 -49.72 19.54 -5.00
CA ALA A 1113 -49.81 19.50 -3.53
C ALA A 1113 -51.15 18.98 -2.90
N ALA A 1114 -52.08 18.50 -3.72
CA ALA A 1114 -53.37 17.92 -3.32
C ALA A 1114 -53.40 16.37 -3.36
N ASP A 1115 -52.37 15.73 -3.91
CA ASP A 1115 -52.15 14.28 -3.97
C ASP A 1115 -51.01 13.86 -3.03
#